data_AF-A0A4Q4CQF5-F1
#
_entry.id   AF-A0A4Q4CQF5-F1
#
_cell.length_a   1.000
_cell.length_b   1.000
_cell.length_c   1.000
_cell.angle_alpha   90.00
_cell.angle_beta   90.00
_cell.angle_gamma   90.00
#
_symmetry.space_group_name_H-M   'P 1'
#
loop_
_entity.id
_entity.type
_entity.pdbx_description
1 polymer ?
#
loop_
_entity_poly.entity_id
_entity_poly.type
_entity_poly.pdbx_seq_one_letter_code
_entity_poly.pdbx_strand_id
1 'polypeptide(L)'
;LAPAAAPATPPPLPANLLALLQDAAAYAVDAAQRGILFLDAMRQAGNIFVEHEAAGCPPVLFFDYDMVVDGRTLPRPCNYALVRIRHPEGAAPLDPKLRPFVIIDPRAGHGAGIGGFKSDSQVGVALRRGHPVYFVIFFRDPEPGQTILDITRAEGLFLERIHELHPEAPKSVVIGNCQGGWAVMMLGASQPELTGAIVLNGAPLSYWAGERGRNPMRYLGGLAGGSWPAALMADLGNGKFDGANLVANFESLSPANTWFKKYYNLFANVEKETPRFLEFEKWWGGYFLMNRDEIRWIVENLFIGDKFARGEISSGAGATFNMRSVRSPVIVFASAGDNITPPGQALRWIADVYRDEREIKTLGQTIVYLMHEDIGHLGIFVSGAVALKEHTEIAETLQLIDSVAPGLYEMLITTEGGRKEWQVELKERTMADIRARSGEAKNEAFPAVARISALNQSVYDLFVSPVVRRMATEETAEARRQMNPMRLRRTLVSDRNPAMAPIPALAEAARANRRPAAPTNPFLAWERLWAQGIEKSFDLYRDMRDGWTEYAFHAVYGAMGTMGVAGGDTAEEAPPAPPAVEGPEVRAALGRIAEGGYAEAVIRMMILLARARGGVRRSRLARSNALLTTEAPFAAMTPAARARASRIIMRMTASA
;
A
#
# COMPACT_ATOMS: atom_id res chain seq x y z
N LEU A 1 -21.59 19.57 5.97
CA LEU A 1 -22.31 18.94 4.83
C LEU A 1 -22.83 20.06 3.95
N ALA A 2 -22.09 20.43 2.91
CA ALA A 2 -22.69 21.23 1.84
C ALA A 2 -23.83 20.41 1.22
N PRO A 3 -24.99 20.99 0.91
CA PRO A 3 -26.05 20.25 0.26
C PRO A 3 -25.51 19.66 -1.04
N ALA A 4 -25.63 18.34 -1.19
CA ALA A 4 -25.35 17.68 -2.46
C ALA A 4 -26.15 18.43 -3.54
N ALA A 5 -25.49 18.87 -4.62
CA ALA A 5 -26.17 19.48 -5.74
C ALA A 5 -27.35 18.58 -6.14
N ALA A 6 -28.55 19.16 -6.21
CA ALA A 6 -29.73 18.42 -6.63
C ALA A 6 -29.41 17.72 -7.96
N PRO A 7 -29.73 16.42 -8.11
CA PRO A 7 -29.49 15.75 -9.38
C PRO A 7 -30.18 16.58 -10.47
N ALA A 8 -29.45 16.88 -11.55
CA ALA A 8 -30.00 17.62 -12.68
C ALA A 8 -31.28 16.89 -13.11
N THR A 9 -32.42 17.59 -13.07
CA THR A 9 -33.67 17.04 -13.55
C THR A 9 -33.46 16.66 -15.02
N PRO A 10 -33.81 15.44 -15.45
CA PRO A 10 -33.65 15.06 -16.83
C PRO A 10 -34.48 16.02 -17.69
N PRO A 11 -33.99 16.37 -18.89
CA PRO A 11 -34.75 17.22 -19.79
C PRO A 11 -36.15 16.60 -20.00
N PRO A 12 -37.20 17.44 -20.09
CA PRO A 12 -38.54 16.93 -20.34
C PRO A 12 -38.56 16.14 -21.65
N LEU A 13 -39.31 15.04 -21.66
CA LEU A 13 -39.53 14.28 -22.89
C LEU A 13 -40.17 15.19 -23.96
N PRO A 14 -39.85 14.98 -25.25
CA PRO A 14 -40.47 15.73 -26.32
C PRO A 14 -42.00 15.59 -26.25
N ALA A 15 -42.72 16.72 -26.27
CA ALA A 15 -44.18 16.70 -26.32
C ALA A 15 -44.72 16.13 -27.64
N ASN A 16 -43.89 16.15 -28.70
CA ASN A 16 -44.19 15.57 -30.00
C ASN A 16 -43.88 14.06 -30.00
N LEU A 17 -44.90 13.24 -30.22
CA LEU A 17 -44.79 11.77 -30.26
C LEU A 17 -43.76 11.28 -31.31
N LEU A 18 -43.68 11.92 -32.47
CA LEU A 18 -42.72 11.52 -33.51
C LEU A 18 -41.29 11.78 -33.06
N ALA A 19 -41.03 12.94 -32.45
CA ALA A 19 -39.70 13.27 -31.90
C ALA A 19 -39.32 12.33 -30.76
N LEU A 20 -40.27 12.01 -29.87
CA LEU A 20 -40.08 11.05 -28.80
C LEU A 20 -39.70 9.65 -29.34
N LEU A 21 -40.40 9.15 -30.35
CA LEU A 21 -40.11 7.85 -30.97
C LEU A 21 -38.76 7.83 -31.68
N GLN A 22 -38.39 8.94 -32.34
CA GLN A 22 -37.08 9.08 -32.98
C GLN A 22 -35.94 9.07 -31.94
N ASP A 23 -36.08 9.84 -30.86
CA ASP A 23 -35.11 9.84 -29.76
C ASP A 23 -35.00 8.46 -29.09
N ALA A 24 -36.14 7.78 -28.88
CA ALA A 24 -36.16 6.44 -28.31
C ALA A 24 -35.46 5.42 -29.21
N ALA A 25 -35.73 5.46 -30.52
CA ALA A 25 -35.09 4.57 -31.49
C ALA A 25 -33.58 4.84 -31.61
N ALA A 26 -33.17 6.10 -31.65
CA ALA A 26 -31.76 6.49 -31.69
C ALA A 26 -31.01 6.00 -30.43
N TYR A 27 -31.61 6.17 -29.25
CA TYR A 27 -31.07 5.65 -28.00
C TYR A 27 -31.01 4.12 -27.98
N ALA A 28 -32.06 3.43 -28.43
CA ALA A 28 -32.08 1.97 -28.44
C ALA A 28 -30.98 1.37 -29.34
N VAL A 29 -30.76 1.95 -30.52
CA VAL A 29 -29.66 1.56 -31.41
C VAL A 29 -28.31 1.82 -30.74
N ASP A 30 -28.12 2.99 -30.16
CA ASP A 30 -26.89 3.35 -29.45
C ASP A 30 -26.59 2.41 -28.27
N ALA A 31 -27.57 2.17 -27.41
CA ALA A 31 -27.44 1.31 -26.24
C ALA A 31 -27.19 -0.16 -26.63
N ALA A 32 -27.84 -0.66 -27.69
CA ALA A 32 -27.57 -2.00 -28.21
C ALA A 32 -26.13 -2.14 -28.73
N GLN A 33 -25.64 -1.14 -29.48
CA GLN A 33 -24.25 -1.11 -29.95
C GLN A 33 -23.26 -1.05 -28.78
N ARG A 34 -23.47 -0.14 -27.81
CA ARG A 34 -22.66 -0.07 -26.58
C ARG A 34 -22.68 -1.38 -25.81
N GLY A 35 -23.82 -2.06 -25.75
CA GLY A 35 -23.99 -3.36 -25.10
C GLY A 35 -23.14 -4.46 -25.75
N ILE A 36 -23.17 -4.55 -27.07
CA ILE A 36 -22.34 -5.52 -27.82
C ILE A 36 -20.85 -5.22 -27.61
N LEU A 37 -20.44 -3.96 -27.70
CA LEU A 37 -19.04 -3.56 -27.49
C LEU A 37 -18.59 -3.81 -26.04
N PHE A 38 -19.48 -3.59 -25.07
CA PHE A 38 -19.23 -3.90 -23.67
C PHE A 38 -19.04 -5.41 -23.46
N LEU A 39 -19.88 -6.24 -24.05
CA LEU A 39 -19.74 -7.70 -24.01
C LEU A 39 -18.41 -8.15 -24.64
N ASP A 40 -18.00 -7.55 -25.76
CA ASP A 40 -16.70 -7.84 -26.37
C ASP A 40 -15.53 -7.41 -25.48
N ALA A 41 -15.61 -6.23 -24.84
CA ALA A 41 -14.59 -5.80 -23.87
C ALA A 41 -14.51 -6.75 -22.65
N MET A 42 -15.65 -7.19 -22.12
CA MET A 42 -15.68 -8.20 -21.05
C MET A 42 -15.09 -9.54 -21.50
N ARG A 43 -15.37 -9.95 -22.74
CA ARG A 43 -14.81 -11.16 -23.33
C ARG A 43 -13.31 -11.09 -23.53
N GLN A 44 -12.80 -9.97 -24.04
CA GLN A 44 -11.37 -9.71 -24.12
C GLN A 44 -10.72 -9.76 -22.73
N ALA A 45 -11.33 -9.18 -21.69
CA ALA A 45 -10.83 -9.28 -20.32
C ALA A 45 -10.81 -10.73 -19.81
N GLY A 46 -11.86 -11.51 -20.12
CA GLY A 46 -11.92 -12.94 -19.82
C GLY A 46 -10.82 -13.75 -20.49
N ASN A 47 -10.55 -13.48 -21.77
CA ASN A 47 -9.45 -14.11 -22.52
C ASN A 47 -8.09 -13.74 -21.95
N ILE A 48 -7.85 -12.45 -21.67
CA ILE A 48 -6.60 -11.98 -21.03
C ILE A 48 -6.38 -12.73 -19.71
N PHE A 49 -7.42 -12.90 -18.89
CA PHE A 49 -7.34 -13.66 -17.64
C PHE A 49 -6.97 -15.13 -17.90
N VAL A 50 -7.63 -15.79 -18.84
CA VAL A 50 -7.37 -17.19 -19.20
C VAL A 50 -5.94 -17.39 -19.71
N GLU A 51 -5.48 -16.51 -20.60
CA GLU A 51 -4.12 -16.52 -21.15
C GLU A 51 -3.07 -16.24 -20.07
N HIS A 52 -3.34 -15.28 -19.18
CA HIS A 52 -2.45 -14.93 -18.07
C HIS A 52 -2.33 -16.06 -17.05
N GLU A 53 -3.43 -16.72 -16.68
CA GLU A 53 -3.38 -17.92 -15.84
C GLU A 53 -2.60 -19.06 -16.51
N ALA A 54 -2.83 -19.30 -17.81
CA ALA A 54 -2.12 -20.34 -18.56
C ALA A 54 -0.61 -20.07 -18.67
N ALA A 55 -0.20 -18.80 -18.69
CA ALA A 55 1.19 -18.38 -18.68
C ALA A 55 1.85 -18.43 -17.27
N GLY A 56 1.13 -18.88 -16.23
CA GLY A 56 1.64 -18.94 -14.86
C GLY A 56 1.58 -17.61 -14.11
N CYS A 57 0.73 -16.68 -14.55
CA CYS A 57 0.54 -15.35 -13.98
C CYS A 57 1.84 -14.52 -13.89
N PRO A 58 2.55 -14.26 -15.01
CA PRO A 58 3.79 -13.50 -14.99
C PRO A 58 3.58 -12.08 -14.42
N PRO A 59 4.61 -11.45 -13.81
CA PRO A 59 4.55 -10.09 -13.31
C PRO A 59 4.09 -9.10 -14.37
N VAL A 60 3.24 -8.15 -13.97
CA VAL A 60 2.63 -7.17 -14.89
C VAL A 60 3.46 -5.89 -15.02
N LEU A 61 4.78 -6.01 -15.12
CA LEU A 61 5.66 -4.84 -15.27
C LEU A 61 5.56 -4.28 -16.70
N PHE A 62 5.51 -2.95 -16.82
CA PHE A 62 5.62 -2.25 -18.11
C PHE A 62 7.02 -2.36 -18.70
N PHE A 63 8.04 -2.45 -17.83
CA PHE A 63 9.44 -2.49 -18.20
C PHE A 63 9.94 -3.94 -18.26
N ASP A 64 10.79 -4.23 -19.25
CA ASP A 64 11.54 -5.49 -19.29
C ASP A 64 12.48 -5.60 -18.09
N TYR A 65 12.84 -6.82 -17.72
CA TYR A 65 13.68 -7.08 -16.56
C TYR A 65 14.55 -8.32 -16.74
N ASP A 66 15.64 -8.36 -15.96
CA ASP A 66 16.55 -9.49 -15.84
C ASP A 66 16.44 -10.09 -14.44
N MET A 67 16.36 -11.42 -14.35
CA MET A 67 16.41 -12.13 -13.07
C MET A 67 17.81 -12.01 -12.46
N VAL A 68 17.90 -11.55 -11.21
CA VAL A 68 19.17 -11.40 -10.49
C VAL A 68 19.34 -12.49 -9.44
N VAL A 69 18.30 -12.74 -8.64
CA VAL A 69 18.27 -13.81 -7.63
C VAL A 69 16.90 -14.48 -7.67
N ASP A 70 16.89 -15.79 -7.83
CA ASP A 70 15.68 -16.62 -7.67
C ASP A 70 15.62 -17.17 -6.24
N GLY A 71 14.63 -16.77 -5.46
CA GLY A 71 14.46 -17.19 -4.07
C GLY A 71 14.22 -18.69 -3.93
N ARG A 72 13.79 -19.38 -4.98
CA ARG A 72 13.56 -20.83 -4.96
C ARG A 72 14.86 -21.62 -4.92
N THR A 73 15.97 -21.00 -5.36
CA THR A 73 17.30 -21.62 -5.34
C THR A 73 18.09 -21.31 -4.06
N LEU A 74 17.52 -20.55 -3.13
CA LEU A 74 18.17 -20.22 -1.86
C LEU A 74 18.13 -21.40 -0.87
N PRO A 75 19.01 -21.44 0.14
CA PRO A 75 19.01 -22.50 1.15
C PRO A 75 17.68 -22.67 1.91
N ARG A 76 16.93 -21.58 2.03
CA ARG A 76 15.52 -21.57 2.46
C ARG A 76 14.70 -21.11 1.25
N PRO A 77 14.17 -22.05 0.44
CA PRO A 77 13.42 -21.70 -0.77
C PRO A 77 12.19 -20.86 -0.44
N CYS A 78 11.96 -19.82 -1.25
CA CYS A 78 10.73 -19.05 -1.24
C CYS A 78 10.35 -18.65 -2.66
N ASN A 79 9.08 -18.38 -2.91
CA ASN A 79 8.57 -18.03 -4.22
C ASN A 79 8.85 -16.57 -4.64
N TYR A 80 9.79 -15.89 -4.00
CA TYR A 80 10.17 -14.51 -4.30
C TYR A 80 11.41 -14.47 -5.18
N ALA A 81 11.57 -13.43 -5.99
CA ALA A 81 12.77 -13.22 -6.78
C ALA A 81 13.11 -11.73 -6.90
N LEU A 82 14.40 -11.44 -6.95
CA LEU A 82 14.91 -10.12 -7.27
C LEU A 82 15.12 -10.01 -8.78
N VAL A 83 14.49 -9.01 -9.40
CA VAL A 83 14.73 -8.65 -10.79
C VAL A 83 15.32 -7.24 -10.89
N ARG A 84 16.16 -7.03 -11.89
CA ARG A 84 16.69 -5.72 -12.27
C ARG A 84 15.89 -5.21 -13.45
N ILE A 85 15.36 -4.00 -13.36
CA ILE A 85 14.62 -3.39 -14.47
C ILE A 85 15.62 -2.99 -15.56
N ARG A 86 15.35 -3.42 -16.79
CA ARG A 86 16.13 -3.03 -17.96
C ARG A 86 15.86 -1.58 -18.28
N HIS A 87 16.94 -0.89 -18.62
CA HIS A 87 16.84 0.49 -19.03
C HIS A 87 16.23 0.58 -20.43
N PRO A 88 15.18 1.40 -20.65
CA PRO A 88 14.59 1.57 -21.98
C PRO A 88 15.62 2.05 -23.00
N GLU A 89 15.55 1.52 -24.22
CA GLU A 89 16.40 1.95 -25.32
C GLU A 89 16.19 3.45 -25.61
N GLY A 90 17.29 4.21 -25.74
CA GLY A 90 17.26 5.65 -26.05
C GLY A 90 17.06 6.61 -24.86
N ALA A 91 16.86 6.11 -23.64
CA ALA A 91 16.85 6.96 -22.44
C ALA A 91 18.29 7.34 -21.99
N ALA A 92 18.43 8.35 -21.12
CA ALA A 92 19.71 8.80 -20.59
C ALA A 92 20.44 7.67 -19.80
N PRO A 93 21.77 7.55 -19.85
CA PRO A 93 22.48 6.47 -19.18
C PRO A 93 22.18 6.39 -17.68
N LEU A 94 21.97 5.17 -17.18
CA LEU A 94 21.96 4.92 -15.72
C LEU A 94 23.37 5.12 -15.16
N ASP A 95 23.45 5.74 -13.98
CA ASP A 95 24.70 5.82 -13.22
C ASP A 95 24.68 4.75 -12.11
N PRO A 96 25.53 3.72 -12.18
CA PRO A 96 25.58 2.66 -11.17
C PRO A 96 26.03 3.15 -9.78
N LYS A 97 26.56 4.37 -9.67
CA LYS A 97 26.96 5.01 -8.40
C LYS A 97 25.79 5.75 -7.73
N LEU A 98 24.71 6.00 -8.46
CA LEU A 98 23.49 6.51 -7.85
C LEU A 98 22.81 5.43 -7.01
N ARG A 99 22.13 5.89 -5.96
CA ARG A 99 21.43 5.04 -4.99
C ARG A 99 20.44 4.10 -5.71
N PRO A 100 20.53 2.77 -5.54
CA PRO A 100 19.55 1.86 -6.11
C PRO A 100 18.16 2.04 -5.48
N PHE A 101 17.10 1.82 -6.26
CA PHE A 101 15.72 1.77 -5.79
C PHE A 101 15.23 0.32 -5.83
N VAL A 102 14.61 -0.14 -4.75
CA VAL A 102 14.02 -1.47 -4.63
C VAL A 102 12.54 -1.31 -4.33
N ILE A 103 11.67 -1.83 -5.19
CA ILE A 103 10.21 -1.77 -5.01
C ILE A 103 9.70 -3.16 -4.61
N ILE A 104 8.92 -3.21 -3.53
CA ILE A 104 8.27 -4.40 -3.01
C ILE A 104 6.76 -4.16 -2.98
N ASP A 105 6.05 -4.89 -3.85
CA ASP A 105 4.61 -4.80 -3.99
C ASP A 105 3.86 -5.74 -3.03
N PRO A 106 2.56 -5.47 -2.79
CA PRO A 106 1.79 -6.29 -1.88
C PRO A 106 1.46 -7.66 -2.50
N ARG A 107 1.72 -8.75 -1.76
CA ARG A 107 1.12 -10.06 -2.04
C ARG A 107 -0.33 -10.12 -1.51
N ALA A 108 -1.15 -9.09 -1.75
CA ALA A 108 -2.48 -8.97 -1.17
C ALA A 108 -3.55 -9.73 -1.98
N GLY A 109 -3.24 -10.97 -2.37
CA GLY A 109 -4.05 -11.81 -3.25
C GLY A 109 -3.83 -11.62 -4.75
N HIS A 110 -3.16 -10.53 -5.15
CA HIS A 110 -2.76 -10.24 -6.53
C HIS A 110 -1.29 -10.56 -6.79
N GLY A 111 -0.91 -10.56 -8.08
CA GLY A 111 0.48 -10.67 -8.52
C GLY A 111 1.31 -9.40 -8.38
N ALA A 112 2.63 -9.57 -8.47
CA ALA A 112 3.60 -8.48 -8.44
C ALA A 112 3.58 -7.62 -9.71
N GLY A 113 4.06 -6.39 -9.59
CA GLY A 113 4.36 -5.48 -10.71
C GLY A 113 3.45 -4.25 -10.80
N ILE A 114 2.52 -4.08 -9.86
CA ILE A 114 1.62 -2.93 -9.83
C ILE A 114 2.37 -1.60 -9.65
N GLY A 115 3.45 -1.57 -8.87
CA GLY A 115 4.34 -0.40 -8.69
C GLY A 115 5.17 -0.04 -9.93
N GLY A 116 5.16 -0.88 -10.97
CA GLY A 116 5.86 -0.69 -12.26
C GLY A 116 4.94 -0.91 -13.47
N PHE A 117 3.63 -0.87 -13.28
CA PHE A 117 2.62 -1.26 -14.26
C PHE A 117 2.48 -0.28 -15.45
N LYS A 118 3.01 0.94 -15.31
CA LYS A 118 3.01 2.00 -16.33
C LYS A 118 4.37 2.67 -16.42
N SER A 119 4.61 3.40 -17.51
CA SER A 119 5.77 4.28 -17.62
C SER A 119 5.78 5.36 -16.54
N ASP A 120 4.62 5.92 -16.18
CA ASP A 120 4.44 6.81 -15.04
C ASP A 120 4.09 6.02 -13.79
N SER A 121 5.15 5.47 -13.18
CA SER A 121 5.11 4.63 -11.99
C SER A 121 6.32 4.91 -11.10
N GLN A 122 6.41 4.26 -9.94
CA GLN A 122 7.57 4.40 -9.04
C GLN A 122 8.87 3.97 -9.74
N VAL A 123 8.80 2.89 -10.54
CA VAL A 123 9.91 2.43 -11.38
C VAL A 123 10.30 3.51 -12.38
N GLY A 124 9.34 4.07 -13.11
CA GLY A 124 9.60 5.11 -14.10
C GLY A 124 10.17 6.41 -13.51
N VAL A 125 9.69 6.81 -12.33
CA VAL A 125 10.18 7.97 -11.56
C VAL A 125 11.67 7.82 -11.22
N ALA A 126 12.11 6.62 -10.80
CA ALA A 126 13.51 6.37 -10.47
C ALA A 126 14.39 6.23 -11.73
N LEU A 127 13.93 5.50 -12.76
CA LEU A 127 14.65 5.32 -14.03
C LEU A 127 14.93 6.65 -14.74
N ARG A 128 13.93 7.54 -14.82
CA ARG A 128 14.09 8.87 -15.45
C ARG A 128 15.14 9.75 -14.77
N ARG A 129 15.53 9.41 -13.54
CA ARG A 129 16.57 10.10 -12.77
C ARG A 129 17.93 9.40 -12.81
N GLY A 130 18.09 8.35 -13.63
CA GLY A 130 19.35 7.65 -13.82
C GLY A 130 19.68 6.63 -12.73
N HIS A 131 18.77 6.33 -11.80
CA HIS A 131 19.00 5.38 -10.73
C HIS A 131 18.89 3.92 -11.19
N PRO A 132 19.73 3.00 -10.70
CA PRO A 132 19.48 1.56 -10.82
C PRO A 132 18.15 1.20 -10.13
N VAL A 133 17.29 0.45 -10.81
CA VAL A 133 15.99 0.03 -10.26
C VAL A 133 15.87 -1.48 -10.24
N TYR A 134 15.47 -1.99 -9.07
CA TYR A 134 15.20 -3.37 -8.80
C TYR A 134 13.75 -3.53 -8.33
N PHE A 135 13.19 -4.70 -8.60
CA PHE A 135 11.84 -5.06 -8.22
C PHE A 135 11.85 -6.44 -7.56
N VAL A 136 11.13 -6.57 -6.45
CA VAL A 136 10.90 -7.87 -5.83
C VAL A 136 9.60 -8.43 -6.39
N ILE A 137 9.71 -9.45 -7.24
CA ILE A 137 8.57 -10.20 -7.77
C ILE A 137 8.34 -11.45 -6.93
N PHE A 138 7.19 -12.08 -7.12
CA PHE A 138 6.91 -13.39 -6.55
C PHE A 138 6.10 -14.20 -7.55
N PHE A 139 6.24 -15.53 -7.50
CA PHE A 139 5.53 -16.47 -8.35
C PHE A 139 4.16 -16.82 -7.74
N ARG A 140 3.22 -17.30 -8.58
CA ARG A 140 1.86 -17.63 -8.16
C ARG A 140 1.80 -18.60 -6.98
N ASP A 141 2.57 -19.67 -7.09
CA ASP A 141 2.59 -20.76 -6.12
C ASP A 141 3.69 -20.51 -5.06
N PRO A 142 3.38 -20.66 -3.76
CA PRO A 142 4.37 -20.68 -2.71
C PRO A 142 5.25 -21.94 -2.80
N GLU A 143 6.52 -21.82 -2.38
CA GLU A 143 7.35 -23.00 -2.13
C GLU A 143 6.81 -23.78 -0.91
N PRO A 144 6.88 -25.13 -0.92
CA PRO A 144 6.40 -25.95 0.19
C PRO A 144 7.06 -25.57 1.52
N GLY A 145 6.25 -25.27 2.53
CA GLY A 145 6.74 -24.95 3.87
C GLY A 145 7.38 -23.57 4.02
N GLN A 146 7.43 -22.74 2.97
CA GLN A 146 7.91 -21.36 3.10
C GLN A 146 7.07 -20.59 4.12
N THR A 147 7.73 -19.70 4.86
CA THR A 147 7.10 -18.81 5.85
C THR A 147 7.38 -17.34 5.53
N ILE A 148 6.70 -16.42 6.23
CA ILE A 148 6.99 -14.99 6.14
C ILE A 148 8.44 -14.69 6.57
N LEU A 149 9.00 -15.44 7.53
CA LEU A 149 10.38 -15.27 7.97
C LEU A 149 11.39 -15.68 6.88
N ASP A 150 11.09 -16.74 6.12
CA ASP A 150 11.92 -17.15 4.99
C ASP A 150 11.90 -16.09 3.88
N ILE A 151 10.74 -15.48 3.63
CA ILE A 151 10.60 -14.36 2.68
C ILE A 151 11.40 -13.15 3.14
N THR A 152 11.27 -12.71 4.40
CA THR A 152 12.07 -11.59 4.94
C THR A 152 13.58 -11.88 4.86
N ARG A 153 14.00 -13.12 5.09
CA ARG A 153 15.40 -13.54 4.93
C ARG A 153 15.86 -13.45 3.48
N ALA A 154 15.04 -13.91 2.53
CA ALA A 154 15.34 -13.81 1.10
C ALA A 154 15.47 -12.35 0.64
N GLU A 155 14.57 -11.47 1.09
CA GLU A 155 14.66 -10.03 0.83
C GLU A 155 15.96 -9.42 1.39
N GLY A 156 16.43 -9.86 2.55
CA GLY A 156 17.75 -9.50 3.07
C GLY A 156 18.89 -9.89 2.14
N LEU A 157 18.88 -11.13 1.64
CA LEU A 157 19.86 -11.62 0.66
C LEU A 157 19.79 -10.85 -0.67
N PHE A 158 18.59 -10.39 -1.06
CA PHE A 158 18.43 -9.54 -2.24
C PHE A 158 19.12 -8.18 -2.04
N LEU A 159 18.98 -7.56 -0.86
CA LEU A 159 19.68 -6.31 -0.54
C LEU A 159 21.20 -6.49 -0.48
N GLU A 160 21.69 -7.59 0.08
CA GLU A 160 23.12 -7.94 0.05
C GLU A 160 23.63 -8.02 -1.38
N ARG A 161 22.89 -8.72 -2.26
CA ARG A 161 23.24 -8.83 -3.67
C ARG A 161 23.27 -7.49 -4.39
N ILE A 162 22.33 -6.59 -4.09
CA ILE A 162 22.32 -5.24 -4.66
C ILE A 162 23.55 -4.44 -4.19
N HIS A 163 23.92 -4.56 -2.91
CA HIS A 163 25.10 -3.89 -2.38
C HIS A 163 26.39 -4.35 -3.07
N GLU A 164 26.52 -5.66 -3.34
CA GLU A 164 27.65 -6.21 -4.11
C GLU A 164 27.70 -5.68 -5.55
N LEU A 165 26.54 -5.50 -6.18
CA LEU A 165 26.45 -4.97 -7.55
C LEU A 165 26.71 -3.45 -7.62
N HIS A 166 26.57 -2.74 -6.49
CA HIS A 166 26.70 -1.29 -6.39
C HIS A 166 27.58 -0.87 -5.20
N PRO A 167 28.87 -1.27 -5.15
CA PRO A 167 29.73 -1.05 -3.97
C PRO A 167 30.06 0.42 -3.71
N GLU A 168 30.01 1.26 -4.74
CA GLU A 168 30.25 2.71 -4.65
C GLU A 168 28.98 3.53 -4.37
N ALA A 169 27.79 2.90 -4.43
CA ALA A 169 26.52 3.60 -4.25
C ALA A 169 26.11 3.69 -2.78
N PRO A 170 25.32 4.71 -2.40
CA PRO A 170 24.65 4.72 -1.10
C PRO A 170 23.69 3.52 -0.95
N LYS A 171 23.38 3.14 0.29
CA LYS A 171 22.39 2.08 0.61
C LYS A 171 21.06 2.34 -0.11
N SER A 172 20.45 1.27 -0.64
CA SER A 172 19.26 1.32 -1.49
C SER A 172 18.05 1.93 -0.79
N VAL A 173 17.26 2.71 -1.54
CA VAL A 173 15.89 3.07 -1.10
C VAL A 173 15.04 1.82 -1.22
N VAL A 174 14.28 1.49 -0.18
CA VAL A 174 13.35 0.35 -0.21
C VAL A 174 11.92 0.87 -0.07
N ILE A 175 11.13 0.66 -1.11
CA ILE A 175 9.75 1.12 -1.22
C ILE A 175 8.81 -0.06 -1.02
N GLY A 176 7.97 -0.01 0.00
CA GLY A 176 6.95 -1.01 0.27
C GLY A 176 5.55 -0.44 0.01
N ASN A 177 4.81 -1.07 -0.91
CA ASN A 177 3.45 -0.70 -1.25
C ASN A 177 2.44 -1.58 -0.48
N CYS A 178 1.48 -0.98 0.21
CA CYS A 178 0.45 -1.68 0.99
C CYS A 178 1.06 -2.75 1.91
N GLN A 179 0.75 -4.04 1.73
CA GLN A 179 1.33 -5.17 2.45
C GLN A 179 2.87 -5.19 2.38
N GLY A 180 3.47 -4.78 1.26
CA GLY A 180 4.92 -4.67 1.12
C GLY A 180 5.53 -3.69 2.13
N GLY A 181 4.77 -2.71 2.63
CA GLY A 181 5.29 -1.75 3.61
C GLY A 181 5.61 -2.34 4.98
N TRP A 182 4.76 -3.23 5.51
CA TRP A 182 5.13 -3.91 6.78
C TRP A 182 6.26 -4.91 6.57
N ALA A 183 6.36 -5.53 5.40
CA ALA A 183 7.47 -6.44 5.07
C ALA A 183 8.80 -5.67 5.02
N VAL A 184 8.83 -4.52 4.34
CA VAL A 184 9.99 -3.62 4.32
C VAL A 184 10.33 -3.11 5.72
N MET A 185 9.33 -2.83 6.55
CA MET A 185 9.56 -2.41 7.93
C MET A 185 10.20 -3.53 8.77
N MET A 186 9.78 -4.79 8.59
CA MET A 186 10.43 -5.95 9.22
C MET A 186 11.86 -6.15 8.70
N LEU A 187 12.08 -5.96 7.39
CA LEU A 187 13.40 -6.02 6.76
C LEU A 187 14.33 -4.95 7.34
N GLY A 188 13.88 -3.70 7.44
CA GLY A 188 14.64 -2.61 8.05
C GLY A 188 14.92 -2.82 9.55
N ALA A 189 14.03 -3.50 10.27
CA ALA A 189 14.21 -3.83 11.68
C ALA A 189 15.19 -4.98 11.91
N SER A 190 15.22 -5.97 11.00
CA SER A 190 16.11 -7.14 11.10
C SER A 190 17.48 -6.91 10.48
N GLN A 191 17.55 -6.09 9.41
CA GLN A 191 18.77 -5.80 8.65
C GLN A 191 19.01 -4.28 8.58
N PRO A 192 19.12 -3.56 9.72
CA PRO A 192 19.22 -2.10 9.75
C PRO A 192 20.46 -1.55 9.04
N GLU A 193 21.46 -2.40 8.78
CA GLU A 193 22.68 -2.02 8.07
C GLU A 193 22.56 -2.15 6.54
N LEU A 194 21.53 -2.80 6.01
CA LEU A 194 21.37 -2.99 4.56
C LEU A 194 20.43 -1.97 3.91
N THR A 195 19.48 -1.42 4.67
CA THR A 195 18.47 -0.50 4.13
C THR A 195 18.93 0.95 4.14
N GLY A 196 18.78 1.65 3.01
CA GLY A 196 18.71 3.11 2.97
C GLY A 196 17.33 3.59 3.39
N ALA A 197 16.89 4.75 2.90
CA ALA A 197 15.56 5.27 3.22
C ALA A 197 14.43 4.27 2.91
N ILE A 198 13.47 4.15 3.81
CA ILE A 198 12.29 3.29 3.69
C ILE A 198 11.09 4.15 3.31
N VAL A 199 10.38 3.79 2.24
CA VAL A 199 9.16 4.50 1.81
C VAL A 199 7.97 3.54 1.93
N LEU A 200 6.96 3.94 2.71
CA LEU A 200 5.77 3.17 3.04
C LEU A 200 4.56 3.82 2.36
N ASN A 201 4.04 3.20 1.30
CA ASN A 201 2.93 3.76 0.51
C ASN A 201 1.62 3.06 0.84
N GLY A 202 0.71 3.76 1.53
CA GLY A 202 -0.57 3.20 1.96
C GLY A 202 -0.39 1.91 2.76
N ALA A 203 0.64 1.83 3.61
CA ALA A 203 1.01 0.60 4.33
C ALA A 203 0.41 0.56 5.74
N PRO A 204 -0.35 -0.49 6.11
CA PRO A 204 -0.91 -0.61 7.45
C PRO A 204 0.14 -1.13 8.44
N LEU A 205 0.33 -0.39 9.53
CA LEU A 205 1.21 -0.76 10.65
C LEU A 205 0.54 -0.73 12.03
N SER A 206 -0.65 -0.10 12.15
CA SER A 206 -1.50 -0.16 13.34
C SER A 206 -2.92 -0.60 12.97
N TYR A 207 -3.21 -1.89 13.06
CA TYR A 207 -4.44 -2.49 12.52
C TYR A 207 -5.67 -2.22 13.39
N TRP A 208 -5.48 -1.97 14.69
CA TRP A 208 -6.58 -1.58 15.57
C TRP A 208 -6.95 -0.10 15.42
N ALA A 209 -6.05 0.74 14.90
CA ALA A 209 -6.27 2.17 14.74
C ALA A 209 -7.37 2.49 13.69
N GLY A 210 -8.09 3.59 13.91
CA GLY A 210 -9.18 4.02 13.04
C GLY A 210 -10.11 5.02 13.72
N GLU A 211 -11.12 5.47 13.00
CA GLU A 211 -12.14 6.42 13.46
C GLU A 211 -13.47 5.69 13.62
N ARG A 212 -14.28 6.04 14.63
CA ARG A 212 -15.64 5.48 14.77
C ARG A 212 -16.52 5.99 13.64
N GLY A 213 -17.41 5.14 13.12
CA GLY A 213 -18.30 5.48 12.02
C GLY A 213 -17.64 5.51 10.64
N ARG A 214 -16.36 5.10 10.53
CA ARG A 214 -15.63 5.08 9.26
C ARG A 214 -14.78 3.82 9.13
N ASN A 215 -14.72 3.26 7.91
CA ASN A 215 -13.86 2.14 7.55
C ASN A 215 -13.92 0.95 8.54
N PRO A 216 -15.08 0.28 8.70
CA PRO A 216 -15.31 -0.73 9.73
C PRO A 216 -14.58 -2.07 9.50
N MET A 217 -13.72 -2.18 8.47
CA MET A 217 -13.02 -3.42 8.13
C MET A 217 -12.28 -4.02 9.32
N ARG A 218 -11.70 -3.18 10.20
CA ARG A 218 -11.01 -3.62 11.42
C ARG A 218 -11.88 -4.49 12.35
N TYR A 219 -13.20 -4.34 12.31
CA TYR A 219 -14.13 -5.10 13.16
C TYR A 219 -14.45 -6.49 12.61
N LEU A 220 -14.29 -6.71 11.29
CA LEU A 220 -14.71 -7.93 10.61
C LEU A 220 -13.99 -9.18 11.15
N GLY A 221 -12.69 -9.09 11.40
CA GLY A 221 -11.92 -10.21 11.95
C GLY A 221 -12.44 -10.66 13.33
N GLY A 222 -12.84 -9.71 14.17
CA GLY A 222 -13.42 -10.02 15.47
C GLY A 222 -14.82 -10.61 15.39
N LEU A 223 -15.65 -10.16 14.46
CA LEU A 223 -16.98 -10.73 14.24
C LEU A 223 -16.95 -12.10 13.57
N ALA A 224 -15.96 -12.37 12.72
CA ALA A 224 -15.73 -13.69 12.13
C ALA A 224 -15.14 -14.71 13.13
N GLY A 225 -14.89 -14.30 14.37
CA GLY A 225 -14.37 -15.16 15.43
C GLY A 225 -12.86 -15.38 15.36
N GLY A 226 -12.12 -14.57 14.62
CA GLY A 226 -10.66 -14.58 14.66
C GLY A 226 -9.98 -15.01 13.35
N SER A 227 -8.79 -15.61 13.49
CA SER A 227 -7.93 -16.06 12.39
C SER A 227 -8.34 -17.41 11.78
N TRP A 228 -9.12 -18.21 12.51
CA TRP A 228 -9.50 -19.57 12.10
C TRP A 228 -10.17 -19.68 10.72
N PRO A 229 -10.96 -18.70 10.20
CA PRO A 229 -11.53 -18.81 8.87
C PRO A 229 -10.46 -18.80 7.77
N ALA A 230 -9.35 -18.08 7.97
CA ALA A 230 -8.22 -18.09 7.04
C ALA A 230 -7.54 -19.46 7.03
N ALA A 231 -7.34 -20.07 8.20
CA ALA A 231 -6.82 -21.42 8.32
C ALA A 231 -7.75 -22.47 7.68
N LEU A 232 -9.07 -22.34 7.88
CA LEU A 232 -10.06 -23.20 7.22
C LEU A 232 -10.01 -23.09 5.70
N MET A 233 -9.98 -21.87 5.16
CA MET A 233 -9.89 -21.67 3.72
C MET A 233 -8.60 -22.25 3.13
N ALA A 234 -7.49 -22.16 3.87
CA ALA A 234 -6.23 -22.76 3.46
C ALA A 234 -6.24 -24.30 3.55
N ASP A 235 -6.82 -24.87 4.60
CA ASP A 235 -6.95 -26.33 4.77
C ASP A 235 -7.84 -26.94 3.68
N LEU A 236 -8.97 -26.29 3.35
CA LEU A 236 -9.81 -26.64 2.20
C LEU A 236 -9.10 -26.49 0.86
N GLY A 237 -8.08 -25.62 0.80
CA GLY A 237 -7.21 -25.43 -0.36
C GLY A 237 -5.97 -26.34 -0.34
N ASN A 238 -6.01 -27.46 0.38
CA ASN A 238 -4.91 -28.41 0.51
C ASN A 238 -3.62 -27.77 1.05
N GLY A 239 -3.75 -26.92 2.07
CA GLY A 239 -2.64 -26.19 2.69
C GLY A 239 -2.28 -24.87 1.99
N LYS A 240 -2.98 -24.49 0.92
CA LYS A 240 -2.82 -23.21 0.23
C LYS A 240 -4.07 -22.34 0.34
N PHE A 241 -3.89 -21.13 0.82
CA PHE A 241 -4.90 -20.10 0.80
C PHE A 241 -5.00 -19.43 -0.59
N ASP A 242 -6.22 -19.31 -1.11
CA ASP A 242 -6.48 -18.67 -2.41
C ASP A 242 -6.69 -17.17 -2.28
N GLY A 243 -5.77 -16.39 -2.85
CA GLY A 243 -5.79 -14.93 -2.86
C GLY A 243 -7.04 -14.31 -3.48
N ALA A 244 -7.79 -15.05 -4.29
CA ALA A 244 -9.10 -14.61 -4.80
C ALA A 244 -10.07 -14.21 -3.67
N ASN A 245 -9.97 -14.83 -2.48
CA ASN A 245 -10.79 -14.46 -1.32
C ASN A 245 -10.39 -13.09 -0.73
N LEU A 246 -9.11 -12.72 -0.77
CA LEU A 246 -8.67 -11.37 -0.38
C LEU A 246 -9.16 -10.33 -1.38
N VAL A 247 -9.07 -10.63 -2.68
CA VAL A 247 -9.59 -9.74 -3.72
C VAL A 247 -11.09 -9.54 -3.57
N ALA A 248 -11.86 -10.60 -3.32
CA ALA A 248 -13.29 -10.50 -3.05
C ALA A 248 -13.59 -9.59 -1.84
N ASN A 249 -12.80 -9.68 -0.77
CA ASN A 249 -12.91 -8.78 0.37
C ASN A 249 -12.65 -7.32 -0.03
N PHE A 250 -11.61 -7.02 -0.82
CA PHE A 250 -11.35 -5.67 -1.33
C PHE A 250 -12.51 -5.13 -2.17
N GLU A 251 -13.07 -5.93 -3.07
CA GLU A 251 -14.20 -5.51 -3.90
C GLU A 251 -15.45 -5.17 -3.08
N SER A 252 -15.67 -5.91 -1.98
CA SER A 252 -16.83 -5.71 -1.11
C SER A 252 -16.81 -4.36 -0.37
N LEU A 253 -15.68 -3.65 -0.30
CA LEU A 253 -15.57 -2.39 0.43
C LEU A 253 -16.21 -1.22 -0.32
N SER A 254 -16.26 -1.31 -1.64
CA SER A 254 -16.90 -0.30 -2.48
C SER A 254 -17.79 -0.99 -3.51
N PRO A 255 -18.95 -1.54 -3.09
CA PRO A 255 -19.83 -2.30 -3.98
C PRO A 255 -20.39 -1.43 -5.11
N ALA A 256 -20.71 -0.16 -4.82
CA ALA A 256 -21.16 0.80 -5.83
C ALA A 256 -20.13 0.96 -6.96
N ASN A 257 -18.85 1.11 -6.59
CA ASN A 257 -17.77 1.20 -7.56
C ASN A 257 -17.54 -0.12 -8.30
N THR A 258 -17.38 -1.21 -7.52
CA THR A 258 -16.81 -2.45 -8.02
C THR A 258 -17.82 -3.33 -8.74
N TRP A 259 -19.08 -3.34 -8.30
CA TRP A 259 -20.13 -4.17 -8.90
C TRP A 259 -20.92 -3.45 -9.98
N PHE A 260 -20.91 -2.11 -10.00
CA PHE A 260 -21.71 -1.35 -10.95
C PHE A 260 -20.94 -0.24 -11.68
N LYS A 261 -20.49 0.81 -10.99
CA LYS A 261 -19.94 2.03 -11.61
C LYS A 261 -18.83 1.76 -12.60
N LYS A 262 -17.89 0.87 -12.27
CA LYS A 262 -16.79 0.47 -13.15
C LYS A 262 -17.30 -0.09 -14.49
N TYR A 263 -18.26 -1.01 -14.43
CA TYR A 263 -18.85 -1.64 -15.61
C TYR A 263 -19.78 -0.68 -16.36
N TYR A 264 -20.55 0.13 -15.65
CA TYR A 264 -21.36 1.18 -16.27
C TYR A 264 -20.49 2.22 -16.98
N ASN A 265 -19.36 2.64 -16.39
CA ASN A 265 -18.42 3.55 -17.03
C ASN A 265 -17.81 2.93 -18.30
N LEU A 266 -17.47 1.63 -18.27
CA LEU A 266 -17.06 0.90 -19.47
C LEU A 266 -18.19 0.89 -20.51
N PHE A 267 -19.41 0.56 -20.14
CA PHE A 267 -20.55 0.54 -21.05
C PHE A 267 -20.85 1.93 -21.66
N ALA A 268 -20.87 2.97 -20.83
CA ALA A 268 -21.20 4.34 -21.23
C ALA A 268 -20.11 4.98 -22.11
N ASN A 269 -18.85 4.58 -21.94
CA ASN A 269 -17.70 5.15 -22.64
C ASN A 269 -16.87 4.09 -23.38
N VAL A 270 -17.51 3.05 -23.90
CA VAL A 270 -16.86 1.80 -24.32
C VAL A 270 -15.71 2.00 -25.30
N GLU A 271 -15.82 2.94 -26.24
CA GLU A 271 -14.77 3.20 -27.22
C GLU A 271 -13.50 3.79 -26.57
N LYS A 272 -13.63 4.61 -25.52
CA LYS A 272 -12.51 5.30 -24.85
C LYS A 272 -11.98 4.54 -23.64
N GLU A 273 -12.87 3.84 -22.94
CA GLU A 273 -12.58 3.21 -21.65
C GLU A 273 -12.04 1.78 -21.79
N THR A 274 -12.34 1.08 -22.89
CA THR A 274 -11.91 -0.32 -23.11
C THR A 274 -10.41 -0.53 -22.90
N PRO A 275 -9.48 0.24 -23.52
CA PRO A 275 -8.05 0.01 -23.34
C PRO A 275 -7.61 0.11 -21.86
N ARG A 276 -8.10 1.13 -21.14
CA ARG A 276 -7.79 1.34 -19.72
C ARG A 276 -8.37 0.23 -18.84
N PHE A 277 -9.57 -0.23 -19.16
CA PHE A 277 -10.23 -1.32 -18.44
C PHE A 277 -9.49 -2.65 -18.61
N LEU A 278 -9.14 -3.02 -19.85
CA LEU A 278 -8.41 -4.25 -20.16
C LEU A 278 -7.02 -4.27 -19.52
N GLU A 279 -6.32 -3.14 -19.59
CA GLU A 279 -5.03 -2.94 -18.93
C GLU A 279 -5.18 -3.26 -17.42
N PHE A 280 -6.10 -2.58 -16.73
CA PHE A 280 -6.33 -2.83 -15.30
C PHE A 280 -6.76 -4.27 -14.97
N GLU A 281 -7.63 -4.89 -15.77
CA GLU A 281 -8.08 -6.27 -15.54
C GLU A 281 -6.96 -7.30 -15.66
N LYS A 282 -5.93 -7.06 -16.48
CA LYS A 282 -4.77 -7.94 -16.57
C LYS A 282 -4.09 -8.14 -15.22
N TRP A 283 -3.97 -7.07 -14.41
CA TRP A 283 -3.45 -7.18 -13.05
C TRP A 283 -4.51 -7.66 -12.05
N TRP A 284 -5.70 -7.06 -12.07
CA TRP A 284 -6.77 -7.34 -11.09
C TRP A 284 -7.32 -8.78 -11.17
N GLY A 285 -7.10 -9.47 -12.28
CA GLY A 285 -7.46 -10.88 -12.48
C GLY A 285 -6.42 -11.90 -12.00
N GLY A 286 -5.17 -11.49 -11.75
CA GLY A 286 -4.09 -12.41 -11.41
C GLY A 286 -4.11 -12.83 -9.94
N TYR A 287 -4.64 -14.02 -9.62
CA TYR A 287 -4.79 -14.50 -8.24
C TYR A 287 -3.62 -15.36 -7.76
N PHE A 288 -3.03 -14.96 -6.64
CA PHE A 288 -1.83 -15.58 -6.07
C PHE A 288 -2.17 -16.37 -4.81
N LEU A 289 -1.43 -17.45 -4.57
CA LEU A 289 -1.66 -18.33 -3.44
C LEU A 289 -0.73 -17.95 -2.28
N MET A 290 -1.03 -18.44 -1.09
CA MET A 290 -0.15 -18.40 0.09
C MET A 290 -0.21 -19.74 0.79
N ASN A 291 0.86 -20.19 1.44
CA ASN A 291 0.77 -21.31 2.36
C ASN A 291 -0.14 -20.94 3.54
N ARG A 292 -0.76 -21.96 4.14
CA ARG A 292 -1.57 -21.86 5.35
C ARG A 292 -0.87 -21.05 6.44
N ASP A 293 0.41 -21.33 6.68
CA ASP A 293 1.16 -20.70 7.76
C ASP A 293 1.47 -19.23 7.46
N GLU A 294 1.63 -18.85 6.18
CA GLU A 294 1.82 -17.46 5.77
C GLU A 294 0.56 -16.63 6.04
N ILE A 295 -0.61 -17.04 5.55
CA ILE A 295 -1.85 -16.27 5.75
C ILE A 295 -2.24 -16.23 7.23
N ARG A 296 -2.04 -17.34 7.95
CA ARG A 296 -2.28 -17.40 9.39
C ARG A 296 -1.38 -16.42 10.12
N TRP A 297 -0.09 -16.42 9.82
CA TRP A 297 0.87 -15.51 10.43
C TRP A 297 0.47 -14.05 10.20
N ILE A 298 0.03 -13.70 8.98
CA ILE A 298 -0.41 -12.34 8.64
C ILE A 298 -1.62 -11.95 9.49
N VAL A 299 -2.66 -12.79 9.54
CA VAL A 299 -3.91 -12.45 10.25
C VAL A 299 -3.68 -12.39 11.76
N GLU A 300 -2.96 -13.34 12.33
CA GLU A 300 -2.72 -13.43 13.78
C GLU A 300 -1.80 -12.33 14.30
N ASN A 301 -0.73 -12.00 13.57
CA ASN A 301 0.26 -11.04 14.05
C ASN A 301 -0.07 -9.60 13.69
N LEU A 302 -0.74 -9.38 12.56
CA LEU A 302 -0.99 -8.03 12.05
C LEU A 302 -2.45 -7.64 12.26
N PHE A 303 -3.38 -8.22 11.51
CA PHE A 303 -4.78 -7.77 11.46
C PHE A 303 -5.53 -7.90 12.78
N ILE A 304 -5.37 -9.03 13.46
CA ILE A 304 -6.10 -9.32 14.70
C ILE A 304 -5.25 -9.00 15.92
N GLY A 305 -3.96 -9.36 15.88
CA GLY A 305 -3.08 -9.22 17.02
C GLY A 305 -2.42 -7.85 17.16
N ASP A 306 -2.32 -7.05 16.08
CA ASP A 306 -1.64 -5.74 16.08
C ASP A 306 -0.29 -5.75 16.83
N LYS A 307 0.52 -6.79 16.56
CA LYS A 307 1.69 -7.16 17.36
C LYS A 307 2.94 -6.38 16.98
N PHE A 308 3.00 -5.82 15.77
CA PHE A 308 4.26 -5.26 15.26
C PHE A 308 4.66 -3.99 16.01
N ALA A 309 3.76 -3.01 16.13
CA ALA A 309 4.03 -1.78 16.88
C ALA A 309 4.36 -2.06 18.37
N ARG A 310 3.83 -3.16 18.90
CA ARG A 310 4.05 -3.63 20.27
C ARG A 310 5.33 -4.46 20.44
N GLY A 311 6.05 -4.78 19.35
CA GLY A 311 7.30 -5.54 19.39
C GLY A 311 7.13 -7.02 19.74
N GLU A 312 5.93 -7.59 19.52
CA GLU A 312 5.56 -8.96 19.91
C GLU A 312 5.70 -9.98 18.76
N ILE A 313 6.08 -9.54 17.55
CA ILE A 313 6.29 -10.43 16.42
C ILE A 313 7.64 -11.13 16.56
N SER A 314 7.65 -12.45 16.67
CA SER A 314 8.91 -13.21 16.74
C SER A 314 9.69 -13.13 15.42
N SER A 315 11.00 -12.90 15.53
CA SER A 315 11.98 -13.01 14.43
C SER A 315 12.73 -14.35 14.44
N GLY A 316 12.33 -15.29 15.28
CA GLY A 316 13.01 -16.57 15.52
C GLY A 316 14.04 -16.49 16.66
N ALA A 317 14.46 -17.67 17.15
CA ALA A 317 15.50 -17.81 18.20
C ALA A 317 15.27 -16.98 19.49
N GLY A 318 14.00 -16.74 19.86
CA GLY A 318 13.64 -15.97 21.06
C GLY A 318 13.70 -14.45 20.90
N ALA A 319 14.04 -13.94 19.71
CA ALA A 319 14.04 -12.52 19.39
C ALA A 319 12.70 -12.07 18.77
N THR A 320 12.47 -10.75 18.75
CA THR A 320 11.32 -10.12 18.11
C THR A 320 11.74 -9.03 17.12
N PHE A 321 10.88 -8.73 16.15
CA PHE A 321 11.03 -7.55 15.31
C PHE A 321 10.66 -6.31 16.13
N ASN A 322 11.58 -5.37 16.21
CA ASN A 322 11.38 -4.10 16.91
C ASN A 322 11.53 -2.94 15.93
N MET A 323 10.46 -2.17 15.72
CA MET A 323 10.48 -1.00 14.82
C MET A 323 11.50 0.05 15.27
N ARG A 324 11.85 0.12 16.57
CA ARG A 324 12.89 1.01 17.09
C ARG A 324 14.30 0.63 16.64
N SER A 325 14.51 -0.60 16.16
CA SER A 325 15.81 -1.06 15.62
C SER A 325 16.12 -0.47 14.24
N VAL A 326 15.12 0.09 13.56
CA VAL A 326 15.29 0.68 12.23
C VAL A 326 16.12 1.96 12.36
N ARG A 327 17.20 2.05 11.61
CA ARG A 327 18.13 3.20 11.62
C ARG A 327 17.96 4.14 10.43
N SER A 328 17.22 3.70 9.43
CA SER A 328 17.02 4.44 8.19
C SER A 328 15.84 5.40 8.30
N PRO A 329 15.88 6.56 7.61
CA PRO A 329 14.73 7.44 7.54
C PRO A 329 13.49 6.70 7.01
N VAL A 330 12.35 6.90 7.65
CA VAL A 330 11.07 6.29 7.27
C VAL A 330 10.16 7.38 6.70
N ILE A 331 9.73 7.21 5.45
CA ILE A 331 8.81 8.09 4.74
C ILE A 331 7.46 7.38 4.65
N VAL A 332 6.39 7.97 5.15
CA VAL A 332 5.04 7.39 5.12
C VAL A 332 4.13 8.21 4.22
N PHE A 333 3.61 7.62 3.17
CA PHE A 333 2.59 8.23 2.32
C PHE A 333 1.22 7.66 2.69
N ALA A 334 0.39 8.48 3.35
CA ALA A 334 -1.00 8.19 3.68
C ALA A 334 -1.98 9.06 2.86
N SER A 335 -3.23 8.63 2.75
CA SER A 335 -4.31 9.47 2.21
C SER A 335 -5.59 9.37 3.02
N ALA A 336 -6.30 10.50 3.16
CA ALA A 336 -7.62 10.52 3.78
C ALA A 336 -8.73 9.90 2.88
N GLY A 337 -8.47 9.77 1.57
CA GLY A 337 -9.31 9.01 0.64
C GLY A 337 -9.09 7.49 0.69
N ASP A 338 -8.09 7.02 1.44
CA ASP A 338 -7.80 5.59 1.59
C ASP A 338 -8.75 4.94 2.62
N ASN A 339 -9.60 4.03 2.13
CA ASN A 339 -10.52 3.23 2.95
C ASN A 339 -10.00 1.81 3.26
N ILE A 340 -8.84 1.44 2.72
CA ILE A 340 -8.14 0.18 2.99
C ILE A 340 -7.17 0.39 4.15
N THR A 341 -6.28 1.37 3.99
CA THR A 341 -5.27 1.78 4.96
C THR A 341 -5.47 3.26 5.29
N PRO A 342 -6.53 3.61 6.03
CA PRO A 342 -6.78 5.00 6.39
C PRO A 342 -5.61 5.58 7.21
N PRO A 343 -5.55 6.91 7.37
CA PRO A 343 -4.50 7.59 8.13
C PRO A 343 -4.26 7.00 9.53
N GLY A 344 -5.32 6.51 10.17
CA GLY A 344 -5.24 5.73 11.41
C GLY A 344 -4.27 4.56 11.30
N GLN A 345 -4.46 3.68 10.34
CA GLN A 345 -3.64 2.48 10.17
C GLN A 345 -2.23 2.77 9.64
N ALA A 346 -2.09 3.81 8.82
CA ALA A 346 -0.80 4.20 8.23
C ALA A 346 0.12 4.96 9.19
N LEU A 347 -0.41 5.77 10.10
CA LEU A 347 0.37 6.71 10.91
C LEU A 347 0.37 6.43 12.41
N ARG A 348 -0.66 5.75 12.95
CA ARG A 348 -0.80 5.61 14.41
C ARG A 348 0.35 4.86 15.05
N TRP A 349 1.01 3.97 14.31
CA TRP A 349 2.16 3.19 14.79
C TRP A 349 3.28 4.07 15.31
N ILE A 350 3.43 5.29 14.79
CA ILE A 350 4.43 6.26 15.26
C ILE A 350 4.18 6.59 16.75
N ALA A 351 2.92 6.82 17.12
CA ALA A 351 2.53 7.11 18.49
C ALA A 351 2.37 5.85 19.36
N ASP A 352 2.27 4.66 18.75
CA ASP A 352 2.24 3.39 19.46
C ASP A 352 3.67 2.87 19.78
N VAL A 353 4.64 3.21 18.93
CA VAL A 353 6.05 2.81 19.07
C VAL A 353 6.86 3.84 19.85
N TYR A 354 6.63 5.13 19.66
CA TYR A 354 7.40 6.18 20.33
C TYR A 354 6.53 6.93 21.33
N ARG A 355 7.05 7.16 22.53
CA ARG A 355 6.41 7.90 23.61
C ARG A 355 6.12 9.34 23.22
N ASP A 356 7.13 10.02 22.67
CA ASP A 356 7.08 11.41 22.26
C ASP A 356 8.09 11.70 21.13
N GLU A 357 8.03 12.89 20.56
CA GLU A 357 8.97 13.33 19.52
C GLU A 357 10.41 13.45 20.03
N ARG A 358 10.65 13.53 21.34
CA ARG A 358 12.02 13.56 21.90
C ARG A 358 12.65 12.19 21.80
N GLU A 359 11.90 11.12 22.08
CA GLU A 359 12.39 9.75 21.94
C GLU A 359 12.83 9.45 20.49
N ILE A 360 12.05 9.87 19.49
CA ILE A 360 12.43 9.77 18.06
C ILE A 360 13.81 10.40 17.85
N LYS A 361 14.00 11.63 18.36
CA LYS A 361 15.24 12.37 18.20
C LYS A 361 16.41 11.72 18.94
N THR A 362 16.19 11.23 20.16
CA THR A 362 17.23 10.57 20.96
C THR A 362 17.69 9.26 20.33
N LEU A 363 16.77 8.50 19.74
CA LEU A 363 17.10 7.30 18.95
C LEU A 363 17.78 7.65 17.61
N GLY A 364 17.84 8.93 17.24
CA GLY A 364 18.42 9.39 16.00
C GLY A 364 17.59 9.03 14.77
N GLN A 365 16.29 8.77 14.96
CA GLN A 365 15.37 8.38 13.90
C GLN A 365 14.79 9.61 13.19
N THR A 366 14.57 9.48 11.88
CA THR A 366 13.91 10.51 11.06
C THR A 366 12.65 9.91 10.45
N ILE A 367 11.49 10.43 10.83
CA ILE A 367 10.19 10.00 10.29
C ILE A 367 9.56 11.19 9.56
N VAL A 368 9.23 10.99 8.30
CA VAL A 368 8.55 11.98 7.45
C VAL A 368 7.24 11.38 6.98
N TYR A 369 6.11 12.07 7.16
CA TYR A 369 4.86 11.62 6.54
C TYR A 369 4.32 12.65 5.54
N LEU A 370 3.59 12.16 4.55
CA LEU A 370 2.87 12.92 3.57
C LEU A 370 1.40 12.50 3.62
N MET A 371 0.49 13.48 3.61
CA MET A 371 -0.95 13.27 3.59
C MET A 371 -1.54 13.78 2.27
N HIS A 372 -2.16 12.90 1.51
CA HIS A 372 -2.98 13.30 0.37
C HIS A 372 -4.45 13.36 0.77
N GLU A 373 -5.18 14.37 0.29
CA GLU A 373 -6.57 14.63 0.71
C GLU A 373 -7.53 13.53 0.21
N ASP A 374 -7.58 13.29 -1.10
CA ASP A 374 -8.71 12.53 -1.66
C ASP A 374 -8.37 11.21 -2.39
N ILE A 375 -7.10 10.84 -2.52
CA ILE A 375 -6.74 9.69 -3.35
C ILE A 375 -7.10 8.37 -2.66
N GLY A 376 -7.78 7.48 -3.37
CA GLY A 376 -8.05 6.13 -2.88
C GLY A 376 -6.79 5.27 -2.82
N HIS A 377 -6.86 4.15 -2.09
CA HIS A 377 -5.74 3.24 -1.82
C HIS A 377 -4.87 2.91 -3.04
N LEU A 378 -5.48 2.37 -4.11
CA LEU A 378 -4.74 2.01 -5.32
C LEU A 378 -4.09 3.24 -5.97
N GLY A 379 -4.78 4.37 -5.95
CA GLY A 379 -4.28 5.61 -6.55
C GLY A 379 -2.97 6.09 -5.92
N ILE A 380 -2.67 5.73 -4.67
CA ILE A 380 -1.40 6.05 -3.99
C ILE A 380 -0.21 5.53 -4.80
N PHE A 381 -0.30 4.37 -5.47
CA PHE A 381 0.83 3.74 -6.16
C PHE A 381 0.61 3.45 -7.65
N VAL A 382 -0.63 3.50 -8.16
CA VAL A 382 -0.92 3.25 -9.59
C VAL A 382 -1.24 4.50 -10.40
N SER A 383 -1.54 5.62 -9.73
CA SER A 383 -1.95 6.84 -10.42
C SER A 383 -0.73 7.53 -11.04
N GLY A 384 -0.75 7.75 -12.35
CA GLY A 384 0.28 8.53 -13.03
C GLY A 384 0.36 9.97 -12.48
N ALA A 385 -0.77 10.57 -12.09
CA ALA A 385 -0.77 11.89 -11.47
C ALA A 385 -0.02 11.90 -10.13
N VAL A 386 -0.22 10.86 -9.31
CA VAL A 386 0.49 10.70 -8.03
C VAL A 386 1.96 10.34 -8.24
N ALA A 387 2.26 9.54 -9.26
CA ALA A 387 3.64 9.25 -9.66
C ALA A 387 4.40 10.51 -10.07
N LEU A 388 3.77 11.36 -10.89
CA LEU A 388 4.38 12.58 -11.41
C LEU A 388 4.51 13.70 -10.37
N LYS A 389 3.71 13.67 -9.29
CA LYS A 389 3.75 14.64 -8.20
C LYS A 389 4.37 14.05 -6.93
N GLU A 390 3.62 13.31 -6.12
CA GLU A 390 4.06 12.85 -4.81
C GLU A 390 5.30 11.95 -4.87
N HIS A 391 5.33 10.91 -5.72
CA HIS A 391 6.50 10.01 -5.80
C HIS A 391 7.74 10.71 -6.37
N THR A 392 7.55 11.63 -7.31
CA THR A 392 8.60 12.52 -7.82
C THR A 392 9.19 13.36 -6.69
N GLU A 393 8.35 14.05 -5.91
CA GLU A 393 8.82 14.92 -4.83
C GLU A 393 9.45 14.12 -3.67
N ILE A 394 8.93 12.93 -3.36
CA ILE A 394 9.58 12.01 -2.43
C ILE A 394 10.98 11.68 -2.96
N ALA A 395 11.10 11.16 -4.19
CA ALA A 395 12.39 10.76 -4.77
C ALA A 395 13.41 11.91 -4.81
N GLU A 396 12.99 13.12 -5.16
CA GLU A 396 13.85 14.32 -5.17
C GLU A 396 14.28 14.75 -3.77
N THR A 397 13.41 14.56 -2.78
CA THR A 397 13.68 15.01 -1.40
C THR A 397 14.47 13.97 -0.61
N LEU A 398 14.52 12.69 -1.03
CA LEU A 398 15.22 11.62 -0.32
C LEU A 398 16.70 11.93 -0.02
N GLN A 399 17.43 12.51 -0.97
CA GLN A 399 18.84 12.90 -0.75
C GLN A 399 18.99 13.95 0.36
N LEU A 400 17.98 14.82 0.51
CA LEU A 400 17.98 15.88 1.50
C LEU A 400 17.51 15.37 2.86
N ILE A 401 16.60 14.40 2.91
CA ILE A 401 16.10 13.78 4.15
C ILE A 401 17.24 13.15 4.96
N ASP A 402 18.23 12.56 4.30
CA ASP A 402 19.41 12.01 4.97
C ASP A 402 20.24 13.07 5.72
N SER A 403 20.06 14.35 5.37
CA SER A 403 20.72 15.50 5.99
C SER A 403 19.83 16.26 6.97
N VAL A 404 18.57 15.86 7.13
CA VAL A 404 17.65 16.47 8.11
C VAL A 404 17.98 15.93 9.49
N ALA A 405 17.81 16.79 10.51
CA ALA A 405 17.95 16.34 11.89
C ALA A 405 16.94 15.22 12.21
N PRO A 406 17.29 14.28 13.11
CA PRO A 406 16.32 13.34 13.65
C PRO A 406 15.08 14.06 14.16
N GLY A 407 13.91 13.45 14.01
CA GLY A 407 12.64 14.04 14.39
C GLY A 407 11.47 13.54 13.56
N LEU A 408 10.31 14.12 13.84
CA LEU A 408 9.04 13.84 13.17
C LEU A 408 8.65 15.04 12.30
N TYR A 409 8.41 14.78 11.01
CA TYR A 409 8.14 15.81 10.02
C TYR A 409 6.93 15.47 9.16
N GLU A 410 6.23 16.50 8.71
CA GLU A 410 5.28 16.43 7.60
C GLU A 410 5.90 17.03 6.34
N MET A 411 5.84 16.29 5.24
CA MET A 411 6.17 16.77 3.91
C MET A 411 4.96 17.46 3.31
N LEU A 412 5.06 18.78 3.13
CA LEU A 412 4.06 19.61 2.48
C LEU A 412 4.49 19.92 1.05
N ILE A 413 3.67 19.52 0.07
CA ILE A 413 3.87 19.81 -1.35
C ILE A 413 2.89 20.92 -1.76
N THR A 414 3.41 22.11 -2.05
CA THR A 414 2.59 23.28 -2.43
C THR A 414 3.04 23.86 -3.77
N THR A 415 2.16 24.64 -4.41
CA THR A 415 2.51 25.51 -5.56
C THR A 415 2.54 26.96 -5.11
N GLU A 416 3.61 27.70 -5.38
CA GLU A 416 3.60 29.16 -5.22
C GLU A 416 3.06 29.84 -6.50
N GLY A 417 2.03 30.68 -6.35
CA GLY A 417 1.68 31.75 -7.30
C GLY A 417 1.43 31.34 -8.76
N GLY A 418 0.88 30.14 -9.02
CA GLY A 418 0.56 29.68 -10.37
C GLY A 418 1.76 29.22 -11.21
N ARG A 419 2.94 29.04 -10.61
CA ARG A 419 4.09 28.38 -11.28
C ARG A 419 3.88 26.87 -11.42
N LYS A 420 4.53 26.27 -12.43
CA LYS A 420 4.51 24.82 -12.71
C LYS A 420 5.39 23.99 -11.76
N GLU A 421 6.21 24.62 -10.91
CA GLU A 421 7.16 23.92 -10.05
C GLU A 421 6.62 23.72 -8.63
N TRP A 422 6.74 22.50 -8.12
CA TRP A 422 6.35 22.14 -6.76
C TRP A 422 7.38 22.61 -5.74
N GLN A 423 6.89 23.13 -4.61
CA GLN A 423 7.70 23.43 -3.44
C GLN A 423 7.44 22.40 -2.35
N VAL A 424 8.53 21.85 -1.82
CA VAL A 424 8.51 20.90 -0.72
C VAL A 424 9.01 21.58 0.55
N GLU A 425 8.24 21.46 1.62
CA GLU A 425 8.61 21.89 2.97
C GLU A 425 8.49 20.71 3.94
N LEU A 426 9.54 20.49 4.75
CA LEU A 426 9.52 19.55 5.87
C LEU A 426 9.19 20.35 7.14
N LYS A 427 7.96 20.24 7.60
CA LYS A 427 7.46 20.93 8.80
C LYS A 427 7.56 20.00 10.00
N GLU A 428 8.15 20.47 11.09
CA GLU A 428 8.27 19.66 12.32
C GLU A 428 6.89 19.43 12.95
N ARG A 429 6.66 18.23 13.48
CA ARG A 429 5.38 17.78 14.04
C ARG A 429 5.57 17.06 15.37
N THR A 430 4.49 16.99 16.13
CA THR A 430 4.43 16.38 17.47
C THR A 430 3.61 15.09 17.44
N MET A 431 3.67 14.29 18.51
CA MET A 431 2.77 13.15 18.66
C MET A 431 1.29 13.55 18.71
N ALA A 432 0.98 14.74 19.21
CA ALA A 432 -0.38 15.28 19.18
C ALA A 432 -0.89 15.47 17.74
N ASP A 433 -0.03 15.93 16.82
CA ASP A 433 -0.37 16.03 15.39
C ASP A 433 -0.69 14.66 14.77
N ILE A 434 0.04 13.61 15.17
CA ILE A 434 -0.19 12.24 14.70
C ILE A 434 -1.52 11.71 15.25
N ARG A 435 -1.79 11.87 16.55
CA ARG A 435 -3.05 11.44 17.17
C ARG A 435 -4.25 12.17 16.55
N ALA A 436 -4.12 13.47 16.29
CA ALA A 436 -5.15 14.25 15.61
C ALA A 436 -5.44 13.76 14.18
N ARG A 437 -4.40 13.36 13.42
CA ARG A 437 -4.57 12.84 12.04
C ARG A 437 -4.99 11.38 11.96
N SER A 438 -4.62 10.56 12.94
CA SER A 438 -4.91 9.13 12.97
C SER A 438 -6.24 8.78 13.64
N GLY A 439 -6.85 9.73 14.35
CA GLY A 439 -8.10 9.54 15.09
C GLY A 439 -7.89 8.91 16.47
N GLU A 440 -8.82 9.16 17.39
CA GLU A 440 -8.74 8.72 18.79
C GLU A 440 -9.75 7.62 19.14
N ALA A 441 -10.04 6.69 18.24
CA ALA A 441 -10.89 5.56 18.65
C ALA A 441 -10.19 4.74 19.74
N LYS A 442 -10.89 4.55 20.86
CA LYS A 442 -10.45 3.66 21.94
C LYS A 442 -10.47 2.22 21.44
N ASN A 443 -9.31 1.56 21.52
CA ASN A 443 -9.11 0.18 21.07
C ASN A 443 -9.39 -0.87 22.16
N GLU A 444 -10.14 -0.52 23.20
CA GLU A 444 -10.33 -1.32 24.42
C GLU A 444 -10.88 -2.74 24.16
N ALA A 445 -11.66 -2.93 23.11
CA ALA A 445 -12.23 -4.24 22.75
C ALA A 445 -11.22 -5.18 22.04
N PHE A 446 -10.24 -4.64 21.32
CA PHE A 446 -9.38 -5.43 20.44
C PHE A 446 -8.43 -6.41 21.16
N PRO A 447 -7.87 -6.11 22.36
CA PRO A 447 -7.15 -7.12 23.13
C PRO A 447 -8.00 -8.37 23.45
N ALA A 448 -9.29 -8.18 23.74
CA ALA A 448 -10.20 -9.30 23.96
C ALA A 448 -10.49 -10.06 22.65
N VAL A 449 -10.65 -9.35 21.53
CA VAL A 449 -10.75 -9.96 20.20
C VAL A 449 -9.54 -10.86 19.93
N ALA A 450 -8.32 -10.39 20.20
CA ALA A 450 -7.10 -11.15 19.98
C ALA A 450 -7.04 -12.42 20.84
N ARG A 451 -7.45 -12.35 22.12
CA ARG A 451 -7.53 -13.53 23.00
C ARG A 451 -8.57 -14.55 22.53
N ILE A 452 -9.78 -14.10 22.19
CA ILE A 452 -10.85 -14.96 21.68
C ILE A 452 -10.44 -15.60 20.36
N SER A 453 -9.79 -14.83 19.47
CA SER A 453 -9.24 -15.36 18.22
C SER A 453 -8.22 -16.48 18.47
N ALA A 454 -7.28 -16.29 19.40
CA ALA A 454 -6.28 -17.31 19.72
C ALA A 454 -6.92 -18.59 20.28
N LEU A 455 -7.95 -18.46 21.11
CA LEU A 455 -8.73 -19.59 21.62
C LEU A 455 -9.45 -20.32 20.47
N ASN A 456 -10.22 -19.61 19.66
CA ASN A 456 -10.97 -20.19 18.53
C ASN A 456 -10.04 -20.86 17.52
N GLN A 457 -8.89 -20.26 17.24
CA GLN A 457 -7.86 -20.87 16.42
C GLN A 457 -7.35 -22.18 17.01
N SER A 458 -7.09 -22.22 18.33
CA SER A 458 -6.63 -23.42 19.02
C SER A 458 -7.68 -24.54 18.96
N VAL A 459 -8.96 -24.20 19.15
CA VAL A 459 -10.08 -25.14 18.99
C VAL A 459 -10.14 -25.66 17.55
N TYR A 460 -10.05 -24.79 16.56
CA TYR A 460 -10.04 -25.17 15.15
C TYR A 460 -8.88 -26.13 14.83
N ASP A 461 -7.66 -25.78 15.24
CA ASP A 461 -6.45 -26.58 14.98
C ASP A 461 -6.52 -27.97 15.61
N LEU A 462 -7.09 -28.09 16.82
CA LEU A 462 -7.17 -29.35 17.56
C LEU A 462 -8.30 -30.25 17.05
N PHE A 463 -9.48 -29.69 16.77
CA PHE A 463 -10.70 -30.50 16.56
C PHE A 463 -11.18 -30.54 15.11
N VAL A 464 -10.94 -29.49 14.32
CA VAL A 464 -11.53 -29.35 12.97
C VAL A 464 -10.49 -29.53 11.87
N SER A 465 -9.34 -28.86 11.98
CA SER A 465 -8.27 -28.87 10.98
C SER A 465 -7.82 -30.29 10.61
N PRO A 466 -7.62 -31.25 11.54
CA PRO A 466 -7.18 -32.60 11.18
C PRO A 466 -8.18 -33.34 10.28
N VAL A 467 -9.48 -33.12 10.49
CA VAL A 467 -10.55 -33.73 9.68
C VAL A 467 -10.59 -33.09 8.30
N VAL A 468 -10.58 -31.75 8.23
CA VAL A 468 -10.61 -31.02 6.96
C VAL A 468 -9.41 -31.35 6.10
N ARG A 469 -8.20 -31.34 6.68
CA ARG A 469 -6.95 -31.64 5.97
C ARG A 469 -6.89 -33.08 5.46
N ARG A 470 -7.55 -34.03 6.12
CA ARG A 470 -7.64 -35.42 5.65
C ARG A 470 -8.61 -35.58 4.47
N MET A 471 -9.61 -34.71 4.37
CA MET A 471 -10.60 -34.71 3.28
C MET A 471 -10.15 -33.88 2.06
N ALA A 472 -9.30 -32.87 2.29
CA ALA A 472 -8.77 -32.04 1.22
C ALA A 472 -7.71 -32.78 0.39
N THR A 473 -7.84 -32.68 -0.93
CA THR A 473 -6.88 -33.18 -1.93
C THR A 473 -6.55 -32.06 -2.90
N GLU A 474 -5.46 -32.19 -3.66
CA GLU A 474 -5.09 -31.16 -4.64
C GLU A 474 -6.17 -31.00 -5.72
N GLU A 475 -6.81 -32.09 -6.14
CA GLU A 475 -7.90 -32.08 -7.12
C GLU A 475 -9.11 -31.30 -6.60
N THR A 476 -9.53 -31.55 -5.36
CA THR A 476 -10.65 -30.81 -4.75
C THR A 476 -10.32 -29.34 -4.51
N ALA A 477 -9.06 -29.04 -4.16
CA ALA A 477 -8.59 -27.69 -3.94
C ALA A 477 -8.55 -26.90 -5.26
N GLU A 478 -8.05 -27.51 -6.33
CA GLU A 478 -8.03 -26.88 -7.66
C GLU A 478 -9.45 -26.69 -8.21
N ALA A 479 -10.33 -27.69 -8.08
CA ALA A 479 -11.73 -27.54 -8.46
C ALA A 479 -12.39 -26.37 -7.72
N ARG A 480 -12.14 -26.22 -6.40
CA ARG A 480 -12.63 -25.09 -5.61
C ARG A 480 -12.07 -23.75 -6.09
N ARG A 481 -10.78 -23.67 -6.42
CA ARG A 481 -10.16 -22.44 -6.96
C ARG A 481 -10.79 -22.02 -8.29
N GLN A 482 -11.01 -22.97 -9.19
CA GLN A 482 -11.64 -22.74 -10.50
C GLN A 482 -13.12 -22.35 -10.38
N MET A 483 -13.84 -22.95 -9.41
CA MET A 483 -15.24 -22.59 -9.11
C MET A 483 -15.39 -21.31 -8.29
N ASN A 484 -14.29 -20.68 -7.85
CA ASN A 484 -14.36 -19.42 -7.12
C ASN A 484 -15.05 -18.35 -8.00
N PRO A 485 -16.08 -17.63 -7.48
CA PRO A 485 -16.80 -16.61 -8.25
C PRO A 485 -15.89 -15.58 -8.95
N MET A 486 -14.74 -15.26 -8.35
CA MET A 486 -13.76 -14.33 -8.89
C MET A 486 -13.09 -14.83 -10.18
N ARG A 487 -12.85 -16.14 -10.32
CA ARG A 487 -12.35 -16.76 -11.55
C ARG A 487 -13.50 -17.08 -12.51
N LEU A 488 -14.61 -17.59 -11.99
CA LEU A 488 -15.75 -18.00 -12.79
C LEU A 488 -16.33 -16.84 -13.60
N ARG A 489 -16.50 -15.65 -13.00
CA ARG A 489 -17.04 -14.48 -13.71
C ARG A 489 -16.21 -14.02 -14.90
N ARG A 490 -14.91 -14.33 -14.94
CA ARG A 490 -14.00 -14.02 -16.06
C ARG A 490 -13.98 -15.15 -17.08
N THR A 491 -13.93 -16.39 -16.60
CA THR A 491 -13.93 -17.57 -17.46
C THR A 491 -15.25 -17.69 -18.23
N LEU A 492 -16.39 -17.40 -17.59
CA LEU A 492 -17.72 -17.47 -18.22
C LEU A 492 -17.92 -16.46 -19.35
N VAL A 493 -17.22 -15.33 -19.33
CA VAL A 493 -17.30 -14.33 -20.40
C VAL A 493 -16.20 -14.48 -21.44
N SER A 494 -15.30 -15.45 -21.31
CA SER A 494 -14.21 -15.71 -22.28
C SER A 494 -14.65 -16.57 -23.47
N ASP A 495 -13.76 -16.76 -24.44
CA ASP A 495 -13.95 -17.66 -25.59
C ASP A 495 -14.03 -19.15 -25.20
N ARG A 496 -13.76 -19.49 -23.93
CA ARG A 496 -14.09 -20.82 -23.39
C ARG A 496 -15.60 -21.06 -23.30
N ASN A 497 -16.42 -20.01 -23.30
CA ASN A 497 -17.86 -20.10 -23.38
C ASN A 497 -18.32 -19.99 -24.84
N PRO A 498 -18.90 -21.06 -25.46
CA PRO A 498 -19.37 -21.02 -26.84
C PRO A 498 -20.40 -19.92 -27.13
N ALA A 499 -21.13 -19.45 -26.12
CA ALA A 499 -22.06 -18.33 -26.27
C ALA A 499 -21.37 -17.00 -26.64
N MET A 500 -20.05 -16.89 -26.43
CA MET A 500 -19.25 -15.71 -26.78
C MET A 500 -18.75 -15.73 -28.22
N ALA A 501 -18.82 -16.87 -28.92
CA ALA A 501 -18.34 -17.02 -30.29
C ALA A 501 -18.87 -15.98 -31.31
N PRO A 502 -20.15 -15.54 -31.29
CA PRO A 502 -20.62 -14.53 -32.25
C PRO A 502 -20.21 -13.09 -31.87
N ILE A 503 -19.78 -12.85 -30.63
CA ILE A 503 -19.56 -11.49 -30.08
C ILE A 503 -18.49 -10.70 -30.86
N PRO A 504 -17.33 -11.25 -31.25
CA PRO A 504 -16.33 -10.50 -32.01
C PRO A 504 -16.87 -9.94 -33.33
N ALA A 505 -17.59 -10.78 -34.09
CA ALA A 505 -18.16 -10.37 -35.38
C ALA A 505 -19.27 -9.32 -35.21
N LEU A 506 -20.13 -9.49 -34.17
CA LEU A 506 -21.14 -8.50 -33.83
C LEU A 506 -20.51 -7.16 -33.38
N ALA A 507 -19.42 -7.21 -32.64
CA ALA A 507 -18.69 -6.03 -32.19
C ALA A 507 -18.06 -5.28 -33.36
N GLU A 508 -17.43 -5.97 -34.31
CA GLU A 508 -16.92 -5.36 -35.55
C GLU A 508 -18.05 -4.72 -36.37
N ALA A 509 -19.19 -5.40 -36.51
CA ALA A 509 -20.35 -4.84 -37.19
C ALA A 509 -20.90 -3.59 -36.48
N ALA A 510 -20.92 -3.59 -35.14
CA ALA A 510 -21.33 -2.46 -34.32
C ALA A 510 -20.34 -1.27 -34.41
N ARG A 511 -19.02 -1.53 -34.47
CA ARG A 511 -17.98 -0.51 -34.71
C ARG A 511 -18.13 0.11 -36.10
N ALA A 512 -18.29 -0.72 -37.14
CA ALA A 512 -18.42 -0.26 -38.52
C ALA A 512 -19.70 0.55 -38.78
N ASN A 513 -20.80 0.23 -38.08
CA ASN A 513 -22.10 0.88 -38.26
C ASN A 513 -22.49 1.75 -37.07
N ARG A 514 -21.51 2.29 -36.34
CA ARG A 514 -21.74 3.01 -35.09
C ARG A 514 -22.65 4.23 -35.30
N ARG A 515 -23.72 4.34 -34.49
CA ARG A 515 -24.70 5.44 -34.51
C ARG A 515 -24.93 5.95 -33.08
N PRO A 516 -24.05 6.83 -32.57
CA PRO A 516 -24.23 7.40 -31.24
C PRO A 516 -25.48 8.27 -31.17
N ALA A 517 -26.25 8.13 -30.08
CA ALA A 517 -27.36 9.06 -29.82
C ALA A 517 -26.82 10.47 -29.55
N ALA A 518 -27.56 11.49 -29.96
CA ALA A 518 -27.16 12.88 -29.74
C ALA A 518 -26.96 13.15 -28.23
N PRO A 519 -25.97 13.96 -27.80
CA PRO A 519 -25.74 14.25 -26.38
C PRO A 519 -26.95 14.87 -25.66
N THR A 520 -27.86 15.50 -26.41
CA THR A 520 -29.10 16.10 -25.95
C THR A 520 -30.28 15.12 -25.90
N ASN A 521 -30.10 13.86 -26.30
CA ASN A 521 -31.16 12.86 -26.29
C ASN A 521 -31.62 12.61 -24.84
N PRO A 522 -32.93 12.73 -24.54
CA PRO A 522 -33.44 12.65 -23.18
C PRO A 522 -33.22 11.26 -22.56
N PHE A 523 -33.25 10.18 -23.35
CA PHE A 523 -33.07 8.82 -22.83
C PHE A 523 -31.64 8.57 -22.31
N LEU A 524 -30.62 9.23 -22.87
CA LEU A 524 -29.26 9.20 -22.30
C LEU A 524 -29.20 9.88 -20.94
N ALA A 525 -29.95 10.97 -20.73
CA ALA A 525 -30.04 11.63 -19.43
C ALA A 525 -30.77 10.75 -18.40
N TRP A 526 -31.85 10.08 -18.81
CA TRP A 526 -32.55 9.09 -17.99
C TRP A 526 -31.68 7.88 -17.64
N GLU A 527 -30.88 7.36 -18.59
CA GLU A 527 -29.92 6.27 -18.33
C GLU A 527 -28.91 6.69 -17.24
N ARG A 528 -28.34 7.89 -17.35
CA ARG A 528 -27.39 8.42 -16.35
C ARG A 528 -28.03 8.60 -14.99
N LEU A 529 -29.27 9.10 -14.95
CA LEU A 529 -30.02 9.26 -13.70
C LEU A 529 -30.31 7.90 -13.03
N TRP A 530 -30.71 6.91 -13.82
CA TRP A 530 -30.92 5.54 -13.36
C TRP A 530 -29.62 4.94 -12.81
N ALA A 531 -28.50 5.08 -13.54
CA ALA A 531 -27.20 4.61 -13.11
C ALA A 531 -26.74 5.27 -11.80
N GLN A 532 -26.95 6.59 -11.66
CA GLN A 532 -26.70 7.30 -10.39
C GLN A 532 -27.59 6.79 -9.25
N GLY A 533 -28.84 6.44 -9.54
CA GLY A 533 -29.75 5.83 -8.57
C GLY A 533 -29.26 4.47 -8.06
N ILE A 534 -28.75 3.63 -8.96
CA ILE A 534 -28.14 2.34 -8.59
C ILE A 534 -26.86 2.55 -7.79
N GLU A 535 -25.96 3.45 -8.23
CA GLU A 535 -24.73 3.79 -7.49
C GLU A 535 -25.06 4.21 -6.05
N LYS A 536 -26.00 5.14 -5.88
CA LYS A 536 -26.46 5.60 -4.55
C LYS A 536 -27.13 4.49 -3.73
N SER A 537 -27.82 3.55 -4.36
CA SER A 537 -28.44 2.42 -3.66
C SER A 537 -27.40 1.45 -3.10
N PHE A 538 -26.33 1.19 -3.86
CA PHE A 538 -25.20 0.41 -3.38
C PHE A 538 -24.37 1.15 -2.32
N ASP A 539 -24.20 2.47 -2.44
CA ASP A 539 -23.58 3.28 -1.39
C ASP A 539 -24.40 3.24 -0.10
N LEU A 540 -25.74 3.37 -0.19
CA LEU A 540 -26.62 3.24 0.98
C LEU A 540 -26.52 1.85 1.61
N TYR A 541 -26.51 0.78 0.79
CA TYR A 541 -26.30 -0.58 1.29
C TYR A 541 -24.96 -0.72 2.03
N ARG A 542 -23.87 -0.20 1.44
CA ARG A 542 -22.55 -0.18 2.08
C ARG A 542 -22.63 0.53 3.43
N ASP A 543 -23.16 1.74 3.47
CA ASP A 543 -23.19 2.56 4.67
C ASP A 543 -24.05 1.91 5.78
N MET A 544 -25.18 1.29 5.41
CA MET A 544 -26.00 0.50 6.35
C MET A 544 -25.27 -0.73 6.87
N ARG A 545 -24.65 -1.52 5.99
CA ARG A 545 -23.86 -2.71 6.36
C ARG A 545 -22.70 -2.33 7.29
N ASP A 546 -22.01 -1.26 6.96
CA ASP A 546 -20.84 -0.76 7.67
C ASP A 546 -21.23 -0.28 9.08
N GLY A 547 -22.33 0.47 9.20
CA GLY A 547 -22.90 0.86 10.48
C GLY A 547 -23.36 -0.33 11.32
N TRP A 548 -24.02 -1.33 10.71
CA TRP A 548 -24.41 -2.56 11.40
C TRP A 548 -23.22 -3.38 11.89
N THR A 549 -22.14 -3.43 11.10
CA THR A 549 -20.91 -4.14 11.46
C THR A 549 -20.28 -3.54 12.71
N GLU A 550 -20.12 -2.22 12.74
CA GLU A 550 -19.58 -1.53 13.92
C GLU A 550 -20.50 -1.65 15.14
N TYR A 551 -21.81 -1.52 14.94
CA TYR A 551 -22.79 -1.71 16.02
C TYR A 551 -22.72 -3.12 16.62
N ALA A 552 -22.74 -4.16 15.77
CA ALA A 552 -22.66 -5.54 16.20
C ALA A 552 -21.36 -5.83 16.96
N PHE A 553 -20.23 -5.29 16.47
CA PHE A 553 -18.94 -5.42 17.15
C PHE A 553 -18.99 -4.84 18.56
N HIS A 554 -19.46 -3.59 18.70
CA HIS A 554 -19.54 -2.96 20.01
C HIS A 554 -20.61 -3.60 20.92
N ALA A 555 -21.70 -4.13 20.38
CA ALA A 555 -22.69 -4.87 21.16
C ALA A 555 -22.10 -6.16 21.73
N VAL A 556 -21.42 -6.97 20.89
CA VAL A 556 -20.83 -8.25 21.29
C VAL A 556 -19.68 -8.05 22.28
N TYR A 557 -18.69 -7.24 21.91
CA TYR A 557 -17.50 -7.05 22.74
C TYR A 557 -17.74 -6.11 23.93
N GLY A 558 -18.70 -5.18 23.82
CA GLY A 558 -19.15 -4.36 24.95
C GLY A 558 -19.85 -5.21 26.02
N ALA A 559 -20.75 -6.12 25.63
CA ALA A 559 -21.40 -7.03 26.57
C ALA A 559 -20.40 -8.01 27.22
N MET A 560 -19.42 -8.53 26.47
CA MET A 560 -18.35 -9.35 27.05
C MET A 560 -17.46 -8.55 28.01
N GLY A 561 -17.25 -7.26 27.74
CA GLY A 561 -16.60 -6.31 28.65
C GLY A 561 -17.34 -6.16 29.97
N THR A 562 -18.66 -5.94 29.94
CA THR A 562 -19.47 -5.81 31.16
C THR A 562 -19.56 -7.10 31.96
N MET A 563 -19.48 -8.26 31.30
CA MET A 563 -19.46 -9.58 31.96
C MET A 563 -18.08 -9.98 32.51
N GLY A 564 -17.06 -9.13 32.38
CA GLY A 564 -15.69 -9.44 32.84
C GLY A 564 -14.93 -10.46 31.99
N VAL A 565 -15.53 -10.98 30.92
CA VAL A 565 -14.91 -11.96 30.00
C VAL A 565 -13.85 -11.31 29.12
N ALA A 566 -14.03 -10.03 28.79
CA ALA A 566 -13.03 -9.21 28.11
C ALA A 566 -12.10 -8.46 29.09
N GLY A 567 -12.36 -8.54 30.41
CA GLY A 567 -11.61 -7.86 31.45
C GLY A 567 -10.32 -8.60 31.80
N GLY A 568 -9.22 -8.16 31.21
CA GLY A 568 -7.88 -8.57 31.60
C GLY A 568 -6.92 -7.61 30.95
N ASP A 569 -6.40 -6.69 31.76
CA ASP A 569 -5.33 -5.74 31.52
C ASP A 569 -5.30 -5.10 30.12
N THR A 570 -5.66 -3.81 30.07
CA THR A 570 -5.09 -2.90 29.07
C THR A 570 -3.63 -3.24 28.95
N ALA A 571 -3.20 -3.70 27.77
CA ALA A 571 -1.81 -4.08 27.50
C ALA A 571 -0.90 -3.08 28.21
N GLU A 572 -0.19 -3.56 29.23
CA GLU A 572 0.76 -2.77 29.99
C GLU A 572 1.59 -2.01 28.96
N GLU A 573 1.56 -0.68 29.05
CA GLU A 573 2.30 0.19 28.17
C GLU A 573 3.72 -0.37 28.10
N ALA A 574 4.14 -0.83 26.91
CA ALA A 574 5.37 -1.59 26.76
C ALA A 574 6.46 -0.87 27.56
N PRO A 575 7.15 -1.56 28.50
CA PRO A 575 7.93 -0.91 29.52
C PRO A 575 8.83 0.11 28.86
N PRO A 576 8.80 1.38 29.30
CA PRO A 576 9.56 2.42 28.65
C PRO A 576 10.99 1.94 28.54
N ALA A 577 11.54 1.92 27.32
CA ALA A 577 12.96 1.73 27.15
C ALA A 577 13.65 2.76 28.08
N PRO A 578 14.68 2.35 28.83
CA PRO A 578 15.38 3.26 29.71
C PRO A 578 15.75 4.51 28.91
N PRO A 579 15.54 5.72 29.46
CA PRO A 579 15.71 6.95 28.72
C PRO A 579 17.07 6.95 28.03
N ALA A 580 17.08 7.03 26.69
CA ALA A 580 18.29 7.06 25.89
C ALA A 580 19.16 8.32 26.15
N VAL A 581 18.69 9.21 27.03
CA VAL A 581 19.50 10.22 27.74
C VAL A 581 20.74 9.60 28.44
N GLU A 582 20.75 8.28 28.64
CA GLU A 582 21.84 7.53 29.27
C GLU A 582 22.70 6.68 28.32
N GLY A 583 22.51 6.75 27.01
CA GLY A 583 23.38 6.04 26.07
C GLY A 583 24.85 6.52 26.19
N PRO A 584 25.85 5.64 26.21
CA PRO A 584 27.27 6.04 26.36
C PRO A 584 27.72 7.03 25.28
N GLU A 585 27.17 6.93 24.06
CA GLU A 585 27.43 7.90 22.99
C GLU A 585 26.85 9.29 23.27
N VAL A 586 25.65 9.40 23.86
CA VAL A 586 25.00 10.68 24.18
C VAL A 586 25.71 11.35 25.35
N ARG A 587 26.08 10.60 26.40
CA ARG A 587 26.92 11.13 27.50
C ARG A 587 28.30 11.60 27.00
N ALA A 588 28.95 10.82 26.14
CA ALA A 588 30.24 11.21 25.57
C ALA A 588 30.13 12.44 24.63
N ALA A 589 28.99 12.62 23.96
CA ALA A 589 28.71 13.80 23.16
C ALA A 589 28.42 15.03 24.05
N LEU A 590 27.55 14.91 25.04
CA LEU A 590 27.22 15.97 25.99
C LEU A 590 28.44 16.43 26.82
N GLY A 591 29.32 15.50 27.21
CA GLY A 591 30.56 15.82 27.91
C GLY A 591 31.53 16.70 27.09
N ARG A 592 31.38 16.72 25.76
CA ARG A 592 32.18 17.54 24.84
C ARG A 592 31.39 18.71 24.25
N ILE A 593 30.30 19.13 24.89
CA ILE A 593 29.45 20.22 24.39
C ILE A 593 30.16 21.57 24.29
N ALA A 594 31.13 21.81 25.19
CA ALA A 594 31.97 23.00 25.17
C ALA A 594 33.12 22.92 24.13
N GLU A 595 33.35 21.75 23.53
CA GLU A 595 34.41 21.52 22.55
C GLU A 595 33.86 21.68 21.11
N GLY A 596 34.70 22.16 20.19
CA GLY A 596 34.36 22.31 18.76
C GLY A 596 35.12 23.44 18.08
N GLY A 597 35.34 23.32 16.77
CA GLY A 597 35.95 24.34 15.93
C GLY A 597 34.92 25.13 15.12
N TYR A 598 35.41 25.85 14.10
CA TYR A 598 34.57 26.68 13.22
C TYR A 598 33.47 25.86 12.49
N ALA A 599 33.81 24.65 12.02
CA ALA A 599 32.88 23.76 11.33
C ALA A 599 31.69 23.38 12.22
N GLU A 600 31.97 22.97 13.46
CA GLU A 600 30.96 22.61 14.44
C GLU A 600 30.09 23.81 14.84
N ALA A 601 30.67 25.01 14.94
CA ALA A 601 29.91 26.23 15.21
C ALA A 601 28.91 26.57 14.09
N VAL A 602 29.33 26.45 12.82
CA VAL A 602 28.44 26.67 11.67
C VAL A 602 27.30 25.65 11.65
N ILE A 603 27.57 24.36 11.86
CA ILE A 603 26.54 23.33 11.93
C ILE A 603 25.54 23.63 13.07
N ARG A 604 26.03 24.01 14.26
CA ARG A 604 25.18 24.40 15.41
C ARG A 604 24.27 25.58 15.05
N MET A 605 24.80 26.63 14.44
CA MET A 605 24.02 27.79 14.01
C MET A 605 22.93 27.40 12.99
N MET A 606 23.27 26.56 12.01
CA MET A 606 22.31 26.09 11.01
C MET A 606 21.16 25.29 11.65
N ILE A 607 21.46 24.42 12.61
CA ILE A 607 20.46 23.64 13.35
C ILE A 607 19.57 24.56 14.19
N LEU A 608 20.14 25.53 14.91
CA LEU A 608 19.38 26.50 15.70
C LEU A 608 18.46 27.36 14.82
N LEU A 609 18.94 27.80 13.66
CA LEU A 609 18.13 28.55 12.69
C LEU A 609 17.00 27.72 12.09
N ALA A 610 17.21 26.42 11.88
CA ALA A 610 16.16 25.51 11.45
C ALA A 610 15.10 25.33 12.55
N ARG A 611 15.54 25.10 13.80
CA ARG A 611 14.66 24.94 14.98
C ARG A 611 13.81 26.19 15.25
N ALA A 612 14.42 27.38 15.18
CA ALA A 612 13.71 28.65 15.37
C ALA A 612 12.58 28.90 14.35
N ARG A 613 12.59 28.19 13.21
CA ARG A 613 11.59 28.35 12.14
C ARG A 613 10.51 27.25 12.15
N GLY A 614 10.70 26.17 12.89
CA GLY A 614 9.74 25.05 12.96
C GLY A 614 9.65 24.19 11.69
N GLY A 615 10.57 24.35 10.73
CA GLY A 615 10.58 23.62 9.48
C GLY A 615 11.65 24.07 8.50
N VAL A 616 11.91 23.26 7.46
CA VAL A 616 12.93 23.56 6.44
C VAL A 616 12.38 23.32 5.03
N ARG A 617 12.40 24.36 4.18
CA ARG A 617 12.11 24.26 2.75
C ARG A 617 13.20 23.50 2.01
N ARG A 618 12.84 22.72 0.99
CA ARG A 618 13.76 21.99 0.11
C ARG A 618 14.89 22.86 -0.46
N SER A 619 14.56 24.03 -0.98
CA SER A 619 15.56 24.98 -1.52
C SER A 619 16.57 25.45 -0.48
N ARG A 620 16.18 25.48 0.81
CA ARG A 620 17.07 25.81 1.91
C ARG A 620 17.93 24.60 2.29
N LEU A 621 17.35 23.40 2.36
CA LEU A 621 18.12 22.16 2.55
C LEU A 621 19.17 22.00 1.46
N ALA A 622 18.82 22.25 0.20
CA ALA A 622 19.74 22.21 -0.93
C ALA A 622 20.89 23.23 -0.77
N ARG A 623 20.60 24.47 -0.37
CA ARG A 623 21.64 25.49 -0.09
C ARG A 623 22.51 25.12 1.11
N SER A 624 21.92 24.59 2.16
CA SER A 624 22.63 24.10 3.33
C SER A 624 23.56 22.93 2.97
N ASN A 625 23.08 22.00 2.15
CA ASN A 625 23.87 20.86 1.67
C ASN A 625 25.00 21.33 0.73
N ALA A 626 24.73 22.27 -0.18
CA ALA A 626 25.75 22.89 -1.01
C ALA A 626 26.86 23.50 -0.14
N LEU A 627 26.52 24.33 0.84
CA LEU A 627 27.49 24.92 1.77
C LEU A 627 28.31 23.85 2.52
N LEU A 628 27.66 22.79 3.00
CA LEU A 628 28.33 21.69 3.70
C LEU A 628 29.14 20.78 2.77
N THR A 629 29.07 20.95 1.46
CA THR A 629 29.79 20.09 0.49
C THR A 629 30.84 20.84 -0.32
N THR A 630 30.62 22.13 -0.61
CA THR A 630 31.46 22.94 -1.52
C THR A 630 32.32 23.98 -0.82
N GLU A 631 31.97 24.43 0.39
CA GLU A 631 32.66 25.52 1.08
C GLU A 631 33.66 25.02 2.14
N ALA A 632 34.77 25.73 2.33
CA ALA A 632 35.72 25.44 3.42
C ALA A 632 35.12 25.81 4.79
N PRO A 633 35.39 25.04 5.87
CA PRO A 633 36.27 23.88 5.94
C PRO A 633 35.62 22.56 5.48
N PHE A 634 34.31 22.53 5.18
CA PHE A 634 33.58 21.29 4.89
C PHE A 634 33.99 20.62 3.58
N ALA A 635 34.40 21.37 2.56
CA ALA A 635 34.93 20.85 1.30
C ALA A 635 36.16 19.95 1.50
N ALA A 636 36.95 20.22 2.54
CA ALA A 636 38.15 19.44 2.89
C ALA A 636 37.84 18.24 3.80
N MET A 637 36.61 18.10 4.29
CA MET A 637 36.19 16.99 5.14
C MET A 637 35.68 15.82 4.30
N THR A 638 35.97 14.59 4.72
CA THR A 638 35.37 13.39 4.09
C THR A 638 33.85 13.38 4.30
N PRO A 639 33.04 12.79 3.40
CA PRO A 639 31.60 12.64 3.59
C PRO A 639 31.24 12.00 4.94
N ALA A 640 32.01 11.01 5.38
CA ALA A 640 31.85 10.36 6.67
C ALA A 640 32.15 11.30 7.85
N ALA A 641 33.17 12.15 7.75
CA ALA A 641 33.50 13.14 8.78
C ALA A 641 32.41 14.23 8.89
N ARG A 642 31.89 14.71 7.75
CA ARG A 642 30.77 15.67 7.71
C ARG A 642 29.50 15.09 8.33
N ALA A 643 29.11 13.89 7.90
CA ALA A 643 27.93 13.20 8.42
C ALA A 643 28.06 12.92 9.93
N ARG A 644 29.27 12.56 10.39
CA ARG A 644 29.55 12.33 11.82
C ARG A 644 29.43 13.63 12.62
N ALA A 645 30.02 14.74 12.15
CA ALA A 645 29.91 16.04 12.82
C ALA A 645 28.44 16.50 12.92
N SER A 646 27.70 16.43 11.81
CA SER A 646 26.27 16.76 11.79
C SER A 646 25.44 15.88 12.72
N ARG A 647 25.61 14.55 12.68
CA ARG A 647 24.87 13.64 13.58
C ARG A 647 25.17 13.88 15.06
N ILE A 648 26.44 14.06 15.42
CA ILE A 648 26.82 14.31 16.81
C ILE A 648 26.17 15.59 17.30
N ILE A 649 26.26 16.68 16.53
CA ILE A 649 25.69 17.97 16.92
C ILE A 649 24.15 17.92 16.96
N MET A 650 23.52 17.24 16.00
CA MET A 650 22.07 17.02 15.98
C MET A 650 21.59 16.22 17.19
N ARG A 651 22.32 15.17 17.58
CA ARG A 651 22.00 14.38 18.79
C ARG A 651 22.17 15.20 20.08
N MET A 652 23.20 16.06 20.14
CA MET A 652 23.42 16.95 21.29
C MET A 652 22.32 18.01 21.43
N THR A 653 21.91 18.61 20.32
CA THR A 653 20.82 19.62 20.30
C THR A 653 19.42 19.03 20.44
N ALA A 654 19.25 17.74 20.18
CA ALA A 654 18.02 17.00 20.46
C ALA A 654 17.88 16.61 21.93
N SER A 655 19.01 16.38 22.62
CA SER A 655 19.06 15.96 24.03
C SER A 655 19.02 17.15 25.00
N ALA A 656 19.21 18.37 24.51
CA ALA A 656 19.13 19.64 25.22
C ALA A 656 17.88 20.44 24.80
#